data_AF-A0A1C3WGU5-F1
#
_entry.id   AF-A0A1C3WGU5-F1
#
_cell.length_a   1.000
_cell.length_b   1.000
_cell.length_c   1.000
_cell.angle_alpha   90.00
_cell.angle_beta   90.00
_cell.angle_gamma   90.00
#
_symmetry.space_group_name_H-M   'P 1'
#
loop_
_entity.id
_entity.type
_entity.pdbx_description
1 polymer ?
#
loop_
_entity_poly.entity_id
_entity_poly.type
_entity_poly.pdbx_seq_one_letter_code
_entity_poly.pdbx_strand_id
1 'polypeptide(L)'
;MSETELQDWLYETSLRSELQTLGLVTTLLELDNVAQEQALADVTFDWQRLLFAASILSRSKKRLHREASLRIATGAMLLPTSDPVRDAAAVLFDKLSNRRSVVLAEQRGRLKPDLEARLGVALRIEDQRKQLESSILLEATGERLPVNEFQLEFWRAAGQERAWLSASAPTASGKTFLVLKWLVDCIATEKIRRAVYLAPTRALVSEIESSLADVAAQSGLDIEISSLPSAQKYAAAEKSGKRCVFVFTQERLHLLANLLHERVDIDLVVVDEAHKIGDPQRGVILQDAIERLLRSSPKMRVTFVSPATQNPEVLLDDAPESTPTIPIDSDVATVLQNIVVAHQVPAKPAKWALKFRHNEEYLPLGTLTLANKPGTLTKRLAFIAAAIGERGGTLVYANGAAEAEDVADLISQLLPKRKEIDQELADLADLARKCVHKSYRLAPLVEAGVAFHYGNMPSLIRLEVERLFKTGKLKFLVCTSTLIEGVNLSCRTIVVRGPRKGKKTPMEPQDFWNLAGRAGRWGDEFQGNIICIDASDEKAWPSGVPQRTRYPIRRETDTALSKLEELAAYIEQRPLGVDLDPAQVRAFEQVGAYLTTAFIRDRSLMGAPWAKRQPVANLQRLEQALAKATVGLDVAADTGARNPGVSLIGLQRLLEFFRSYPGPPEDLLPAPSESDDAYDRFSNMMERINDNVLTVFLPKTLIPLHSLTVLQWLKGFSLPTIIRKRIEYLQRRDGEVDTAGIIRNTLEMIEGTARFLAPRYFSAYVDVLNQHLKAIDREDLIDSDLDIGVALEFGVSSVTLRSLMELGMSRIGAVALYEIVAVDDLDEAACIQWVVDRRDQLDAIGLPSIVVREVREKVLTKALLKE
;
A
#
# COMPACT_ATOMS: atom_id res chain seq x y z
N MET A 1 40.92 -5.47 25.28
CA MET A 1 39.66 -4.95 24.74
C MET A 1 39.18 -5.93 23.70
N SER A 2 37.99 -6.51 23.87
CA SER A 2 37.36 -7.39 22.86
C SER A 2 37.00 -6.60 21.60
N GLU A 3 36.69 -7.29 20.49
CA GLU A 3 36.25 -6.63 19.24
C GLU A 3 34.99 -5.78 19.49
N THR A 4 34.05 -6.28 20.28
CA THR A 4 32.82 -5.55 20.64
C THR A 4 33.13 -4.32 21.48
N GLU A 5 33.99 -4.43 22.50
CA GLU A 5 34.40 -3.29 23.32
C GLU A 5 35.14 -2.23 22.49
N LEU A 6 35.96 -2.64 21.52
CA LEU A 6 36.62 -1.72 20.59
C LEU A 6 35.59 -0.99 19.72
N GLN A 7 34.62 -1.70 19.18
CA GLN A 7 33.56 -1.11 18.36
C GLN A 7 32.72 -0.10 19.17
N ASP A 8 32.34 -0.46 20.40
CA ASP A 8 31.60 0.41 21.31
C ASP A 8 32.43 1.67 21.64
N TRP A 9 33.70 1.51 22.01
CA TRP A 9 34.59 2.63 22.27
C TRP A 9 34.79 3.55 21.05
N LEU A 10 34.95 2.97 19.85
CA LEU A 10 35.07 3.72 18.60
C LEU A 10 33.81 4.56 18.36
N TYR A 11 32.63 3.96 18.48
CA TYR A 11 31.36 4.64 18.23
C TYR A 11 31.04 5.71 19.29
N GLU A 12 31.09 5.36 20.57
CA GLU A 12 30.60 6.22 21.66
C GLU A 12 31.59 7.31 22.05
N THR A 13 32.89 7.03 21.95
CA THR A 13 33.95 7.92 22.44
C THR A 13 34.78 8.50 21.31
N SER A 14 35.35 7.65 20.45
CA SER A 14 36.37 8.07 19.49
C SER A 14 35.83 8.92 18.33
N LEU A 15 34.65 8.55 17.81
CA LEU A 15 34.10 9.10 16.57
C LEU A 15 32.87 10.00 16.77
N ARG A 16 32.41 10.19 18.01
CA ARG A 16 31.13 10.84 18.30
C ARG A 16 31.02 12.23 17.68
N SER A 17 32.05 13.06 17.89
CA SER A 17 32.10 14.44 17.36
C SER A 17 32.15 14.46 15.84
N GLU A 18 32.95 13.59 15.23
CA GLU A 18 33.09 13.48 13.79
C GLU A 18 31.80 12.98 13.12
N LEU A 19 31.09 12.02 13.71
CA LEU A 19 29.80 11.52 13.22
C LEU A 19 28.69 12.56 13.29
N GLN A 20 28.66 13.35 14.37
CA GLN A 20 27.76 14.49 14.53
C GLN A 20 28.02 15.53 13.43
N THR A 21 29.27 15.94 13.28
CA THR A 21 29.68 16.95 12.31
C THR A 21 29.46 16.50 10.87
N LEU A 22 29.80 15.25 10.56
CA LEU A 22 29.57 14.68 9.23
C LEU A 22 28.06 14.60 8.91
N GLY A 23 27.22 14.30 9.90
CA GLY A 23 25.77 14.40 9.79
C GLY A 23 25.27 15.80 9.43
N LEU A 24 25.77 16.83 10.12
CA LEU A 24 25.44 18.23 9.87
C LEU A 24 25.80 18.64 8.44
N VAL A 25 27.06 18.46 8.05
CA VAL A 25 27.57 18.91 6.75
C VAL A 25 26.88 18.17 5.60
N THR A 26 26.74 16.84 5.70
CA THR A 26 26.07 16.06 4.64
C THR A 26 24.60 16.41 4.50
N THR A 27 23.88 16.65 5.60
CA THR A 27 22.47 17.10 5.56
C THR A 27 22.38 18.48 4.89
N LEU A 28 23.26 19.42 5.26
CA LEU A 28 23.27 20.78 4.74
C LEU A 28 23.50 20.86 3.22
N LEU A 29 24.30 19.94 2.65
CA LEU A 29 24.51 19.85 1.20
C LEU A 29 23.24 19.55 0.39
N GLU A 30 22.22 19.01 1.05
CA GLU A 30 20.98 18.55 0.44
C GLU A 30 19.79 19.47 0.66
N LEU A 31 19.92 20.46 1.55
CA LEU A 31 18.88 21.44 1.82
C LEU A 31 19.16 22.74 1.08
N ASP A 32 18.17 23.26 0.37
CA ASP A 32 18.27 24.56 -0.30
C ASP A 32 17.88 25.72 0.64
N ASN A 33 18.37 26.93 0.35
CA ASN A 33 18.06 28.17 1.07
C ASN A 33 18.37 28.20 2.58
N VAL A 34 19.26 27.32 3.06
CA VAL A 34 19.73 27.32 4.45
C VAL A 34 21.05 28.08 4.54
N ALA A 35 21.06 29.18 5.30
CA ALA A 35 22.30 29.90 5.60
C ALA A 35 23.17 29.04 6.52
N GLN A 36 24.40 28.76 6.06
CA GLN A 36 25.37 27.92 6.78
C GLN A 36 25.89 28.66 8.02
N GLU A 37 26.12 27.92 9.10
CA GLU A 37 26.97 28.43 10.17
C GLU A 37 28.42 28.47 9.68
N GLN A 38 29.11 29.60 9.90
CA GLN A 38 30.52 29.76 9.49
C GLN A 38 31.41 28.63 10.02
N ALA A 39 31.08 28.08 11.20
CA ALA A 39 31.80 26.96 11.79
C ALA A 39 31.76 25.65 10.97
N LEU A 40 30.77 25.47 10.07
CA LEU A 40 30.63 24.26 9.26
C LEU A 40 31.31 24.37 7.89
N ALA A 41 31.63 25.59 7.42
CA ALA A 41 32.14 25.82 6.07
C ALA A 41 33.59 25.32 5.86
N ASP A 42 34.40 25.35 6.92
CA ASP A 42 35.84 25.03 6.87
C ASP A 42 36.18 23.68 7.54
N VAL A 43 35.19 22.84 7.81
CA VAL A 43 35.43 21.56 8.49
C VAL A 43 36.14 20.57 7.57
N THR A 44 37.31 20.12 8.02
CA THR A 44 38.07 19.03 7.39
C THR A 44 37.99 17.76 8.21
N PHE A 45 38.01 16.61 7.54
CA PHE A 45 37.96 15.29 8.18
C PHE A 45 39.26 14.51 7.93
N ASP A 46 39.73 13.79 8.95
CA ASP A 46 40.76 12.76 8.79
C ASP A 46 40.11 11.49 8.21
N TRP A 47 39.97 11.47 6.89
CA TRP A 47 39.35 10.36 6.17
C TRP A 47 40.06 9.03 6.36
N GLN A 48 41.38 9.03 6.58
CA GLN A 48 42.13 7.80 6.79
C GLN A 48 41.72 7.14 8.11
N ARG A 49 41.67 7.93 9.20
CA ARG A 49 41.17 7.46 10.50
C ARG A 49 39.70 7.06 10.44
N LEU A 50 38.85 7.87 9.81
CA LEU A 50 37.42 7.60 9.71
C LEU A 50 37.12 6.33 8.93
N LEU A 51 37.69 6.15 7.75
CA LEU A 51 37.47 4.95 6.92
C LEU A 51 38.03 3.69 7.58
N PHE A 52 39.17 3.79 8.27
CA PHE A 52 39.73 2.68 9.03
C PHE A 52 38.78 2.25 10.16
N ALA A 53 38.33 3.20 10.99
CA ALA A 53 37.40 2.93 12.07
C ALA A 53 36.05 2.42 11.54
N ALA A 54 35.55 2.99 10.44
CA ALA A 54 34.33 2.55 9.79
C ALA A 54 34.43 1.13 9.24
N SER A 55 35.59 0.71 8.73
CA SER A 55 35.84 -0.68 8.33
C SER A 55 35.73 -1.64 9.51
N ILE A 56 36.18 -1.25 10.71
CA ILE A 56 36.02 -2.05 11.94
C ILE A 56 34.54 -2.11 12.34
N LEU A 57 33.84 -0.97 12.35
CA LEU A 57 32.43 -0.89 12.71
C LEU A 57 31.52 -1.65 11.73
N SER A 58 31.90 -1.75 10.45
CA SER A 58 31.13 -2.45 9.41
C SER A 58 30.92 -3.95 9.70
N ARG A 59 31.83 -4.55 10.49
CA ARG A 59 31.79 -5.94 10.94
C ARG A 59 30.87 -6.18 12.14
N SER A 60 30.40 -5.11 12.78
CA SER A 60 29.57 -5.23 13.97
C SER A 60 28.16 -5.70 13.63
N LYS A 61 27.54 -6.47 14.53
CA LYS A 61 26.12 -6.82 14.46
C LYS A 61 25.20 -5.70 14.98
N LYS A 62 25.74 -4.73 15.74
CA LYS A 62 24.95 -3.62 16.28
C LYS A 62 24.59 -2.63 15.17
N ARG A 63 23.31 -2.26 15.11
CA ARG A 63 22.79 -1.31 14.10
C ARG A 63 23.52 0.04 14.11
N LEU A 64 23.70 0.65 15.28
CA LEU A 64 24.31 1.98 15.41
C LEU A 64 25.74 2.01 14.83
N HIS A 65 26.50 0.93 15.00
CA HIS A 65 27.84 0.81 14.43
C HIS A 65 27.83 0.75 12.90
N ARG A 66 26.89 -0.02 12.33
CA ARG A 66 26.73 -0.11 10.88
C ARG A 66 26.22 1.19 10.28
N GLU A 67 25.30 1.89 10.96
CA GLU A 67 24.85 3.22 10.57
C GLU A 67 25.97 4.26 10.63
N ALA A 68 26.85 4.20 11.65
CA ALA A 68 28.04 5.05 11.72
C ALA A 68 29.01 4.77 10.56
N SER A 69 29.25 3.49 10.24
CA SER A 69 30.06 3.09 9.09
C SER A 69 29.46 3.58 7.76
N LEU A 70 28.16 3.40 7.58
CA LEU A 70 27.41 3.89 6.42
C LEU A 70 27.46 5.42 6.29
N ARG A 71 27.39 6.13 7.42
CA ARG A 71 27.48 7.60 7.50
C ARG A 71 28.84 8.08 7.03
N ILE A 72 29.92 7.44 7.50
CA ILE A 72 31.29 7.76 7.06
C ILE A 72 31.47 7.49 5.55
N ALA A 73 31.01 6.34 5.04
CA ALA A 73 31.05 6.03 3.61
C ALA A 73 30.29 7.05 2.77
N THR A 74 29.09 7.42 3.22
CA THR A 74 28.24 8.43 2.57
C THR A 74 28.89 9.81 2.57
N GLY A 75 29.46 10.23 3.70
CA GLY A 75 30.18 11.50 3.78
C GLY A 75 31.38 11.54 2.85
N ALA A 76 32.19 10.48 2.82
CA ALA A 76 33.35 10.36 1.94
C ALA A 76 32.98 10.46 0.46
N MET A 77 31.78 9.98 0.09
CA MET A 77 31.26 10.01 -1.28
C MET A 77 30.64 11.36 -1.67
N LEU A 78 29.94 12.02 -0.74
CA LEU A 78 29.22 13.27 -1.00
C LEU A 78 30.13 14.51 -0.92
N LEU A 79 31.11 14.51 -0.03
CA LEU A 79 32.02 15.62 0.22
C LEU A 79 33.14 15.71 -0.85
N PRO A 80 33.76 16.88 -1.02
CA PRO A 80 34.93 17.01 -1.88
C PRO A 80 36.13 16.25 -1.28
N THR A 81 36.37 15.04 -1.79
CA THR A 81 37.40 14.10 -1.35
C THR A 81 38.25 13.63 -2.53
N SER A 82 39.43 13.07 -2.24
CA SER A 82 40.31 12.50 -3.27
C SER A 82 39.78 11.16 -3.78
N ASP A 83 40.18 10.77 -5.00
CA ASP A 83 39.76 9.49 -5.60
C ASP A 83 40.05 8.27 -4.69
N PRO A 84 41.23 8.14 -4.04
CA PRO A 84 41.48 7.01 -3.13
C PRO A 84 40.51 6.94 -1.93
N VAL A 85 40.06 8.09 -1.43
CA VAL A 85 39.06 8.15 -0.33
C VAL A 85 37.70 7.66 -0.83
N ARG A 86 37.32 8.03 -2.05
CA ARG A 86 36.06 7.55 -2.67
C ARG A 86 36.12 6.08 -3.04
N ASP A 87 37.25 5.59 -3.52
CA ASP A 87 37.47 4.17 -3.79
C ASP A 87 37.38 3.34 -2.50
N ALA A 88 37.99 3.81 -1.41
CA ALA A 88 37.86 3.16 -0.10
C ALA A 88 36.43 3.21 0.46
N ALA A 89 35.71 4.31 0.24
CA ALA A 89 34.29 4.42 0.60
C ALA A 89 33.41 3.45 -0.22
N ALA A 90 33.73 3.24 -1.50
CA ALA A 90 33.06 2.26 -2.34
C ALA A 90 33.25 0.83 -1.81
N VAL A 91 34.47 0.45 -1.46
CA VAL A 91 34.74 -0.84 -0.81
C VAL A 91 33.99 -0.96 0.52
N LEU A 92 33.89 0.12 1.29
CA LEU A 92 33.15 0.13 2.54
C LEU A 92 31.63 -0.07 2.34
N PHE A 93 31.05 0.53 1.29
CA PHE A 93 29.68 0.22 0.89
C PHE A 93 29.50 -1.27 0.58
N ASP A 94 30.45 -1.90 -0.11
CA ASP A 94 30.40 -3.33 -0.40
C ASP A 94 30.55 -4.21 0.84
N LYS A 95 31.40 -3.82 1.81
CA LYS A 95 31.45 -4.48 3.13
C LYS A 95 30.11 -4.44 3.86
N LEU A 96 29.38 -3.34 3.72
CA LEU A 96 28.01 -3.18 4.23
C LEU A 96 26.94 -3.84 3.36
N SER A 97 27.33 -4.59 2.32
CA SER A 97 26.43 -5.22 1.33
C SER A 97 25.52 -4.19 0.63
N ASN A 98 26.09 -3.02 0.32
CA ASN A 98 25.41 -1.85 -0.23
C ASN A 98 25.95 -1.49 -1.63
N ARG A 99 26.12 -2.49 -2.50
CA ARG A 99 26.66 -2.31 -3.87
C ARG A 99 25.85 -1.32 -4.70
N ARG A 100 24.53 -1.23 -4.49
CA ARG A 100 23.70 -0.25 -5.20
C ARG A 100 24.13 1.20 -4.95
N SER A 101 24.69 1.52 -3.78
CA SER A 101 25.24 2.86 -3.53
C SER A 101 26.55 3.10 -4.31
N VAL A 102 27.33 2.05 -4.57
CA VAL A 102 28.51 2.12 -5.45
C VAL A 102 28.08 2.41 -6.89
N VAL A 103 27.10 1.65 -7.40
CA VAL A 103 26.53 1.86 -8.74
C VAL A 103 25.93 3.28 -8.86
N LEU A 104 25.19 3.74 -7.85
CA LEU A 104 24.66 5.10 -7.80
C LEU A 104 25.78 6.16 -7.85
N ALA A 105 26.90 5.90 -7.15
CA ALA A 105 28.05 6.80 -7.18
C ALA A 105 28.70 6.88 -8.56
N GLU A 106 28.82 5.76 -9.27
CA GLU A 106 29.32 5.75 -10.66
C GLU A 106 28.36 6.51 -11.59
N GLN A 107 27.06 6.23 -11.51
CA GLN A 107 26.02 6.88 -12.32
C GLN A 107 25.96 8.40 -12.10
N ARG A 108 26.19 8.86 -10.87
CA ARG A 108 26.22 10.29 -10.51
C ARG A 108 27.61 10.92 -10.69
N GLY A 109 28.58 10.21 -11.30
CA GLY A 109 29.93 10.70 -11.56
C GLY A 109 30.74 11.02 -10.29
N ARG A 110 30.34 10.45 -9.15
CA ARG A 110 31.03 10.59 -7.86
C ARG A 110 32.18 9.60 -7.74
N LEU A 111 32.02 8.41 -8.31
CA LEU A 111 33.04 7.36 -8.40
C LEU A 111 33.46 7.18 -9.85
N LYS A 112 34.76 7.00 -10.12
CA LYS A 112 35.26 6.65 -11.45
C LYS A 112 34.92 5.19 -11.77
N PRO A 113 34.55 4.86 -13.02
CA PRO A 113 34.30 3.47 -13.42
C PRO A 113 35.57 2.62 -13.27
N ASP A 114 35.43 1.29 -13.26
CA ASP A 114 36.54 0.35 -13.09
C ASP A 114 37.30 0.54 -11.77
N LEU A 115 36.54 0.48 -10.67
CA LEU A 115 37.08 0.51 -9.30
C LEU A 115 38.16 -0.56 -9.10
N GLU A 116 37.95 -1.75 -9.65
CA GLU A 116 38.81 -2.91 -9.42
C GLU A 116 40.26 -2.68 -9.89
N ALA A 117 40.46 -2.03 -11.04
CA ALA A 117 41.80 -1.71 -11.54
C ALA A 117 42.58 -0.75 -10.64
N ARG A 118 41.90 0.04 -9.80
CA ARG A 118 42.52 1.02 -8.89
C ARG A 118 42.78 0.49 -7.49
N LEU A 119 42.14 -0.62 -7.13
CA LEU A 119 42.32 -1.23 -5.82
C LEU A 119 43.63 -2.05 -5.75
N GLY A 120 44.32 -1.97 -4.62
CA GLY A 120 45.43 -2.87 -4.31
C GLY A 120 44.95 -4.31 -4.16
N VAL A 121 45.86 -5.29 -4.32
CA VAL A 121 45.53 -6.74 -4.34
C VAL A 121 44.68 -7.18 -3.14
N ALA A 122 45.00 -6.73 -1.93
CA ALA A 122 44.25 -7.10 -0.72
C ALA A 122 42.79 -6.60 -0.76
N LEU A 123 42.58 -5.35 -1.17
CA LEU A 123 41.23 -4.77 -1.27
C LEU A 123 40.44 -5.38 -2.43
N ARG A 124 41.09 -5.72 -3.55
CA ARG A 124 40.44 -6.46 -4.66
C ARG A 124 39.94 -7.82 -4.22
N ILE A 125 40.77 -8.59 -3.51
CA ILE A 125 40.37 -9.90 -2.99
C ILE A 125 39.20 -9.76 -2.00
N GLU A 126 39.26 -8.76 -1.12
CA GLU A 126 38.19 -8.52 -0.16
C GLU A 126 36.89 -8.11 -0.83
N ASP A 127 36.94 -7.18 -1.79
CA ASP A 127 35.79 -6.72 -2.58
C ASP A 127 35.18 -7.86 -3.39
N GLN A 128 35.99 -8.61 -4.15
CA GLN A 128 35.52 -9.78 -4.92
C GLN A 128 34.91 -10.86 -4.01
N ARG A 129 35.57 -11.20 -2.88
CA ARG A 129 35.02 -12.15 -1.91
C ARG A 129 33.66 -11.67 -1.42
N LYS A 130 33.55 -10.38 -1.08
CA LYS A 130 32.31 -9.84 -0.54
C LYS A 130 31.20 -9.81 -1.59
N GLN A 131 31.51 -9.48 -2.84
CA GLN A 131 30.56 -9.56 -3.96
C GLN A 131 30.06 -10.99 -4.18
N LEU A 132 30.96 -11.99 -4.11
CA LEU A 132 30.57 -13.39 -4.21
C LEU A 132 29.68 -13.82 -3.03
N GLU A 133 30.03 -13.41 -1.80
CA GLU A 133 29.26 -13.71 -0.59
C GLU A 133 27.90 -13.01 -0.56
N SER A 134 27.80 -11.80 -1.11
CA SER A 134 26.58 -10.96 -1.15
C SER A 134 25.89 -10.99 -2.52
N SER A 135 25.92 -12.14 -3.18
CA SER A 135 25.19 -12.38 -4.42
C SER A 135 24.33 -13.64 -4.32
N ILE A 136 23.20 -13.60 -5.01
CA ILE A 136 22.31 -14.73 -5.22
C ILE A 136 22.49 -15.21 -6.65
N LEU A 137 22.59 -16.53 -6.85
CA LEU A 137 22.51 -17.12 -8.18
C LEU A 137 21.02 -17.35 -8.50
N LEU A 138 20.53 -16.69 -9.55
CA LEU A 138 19.21 -16.96 -10.10
C LEU A 138 19.29 -18.30 -10.84
N GLU A 139 18.52 -19.30 -10.41
CA GLU A 139 18.56 -20.64 -11.00
C GLU A 139 18.02 -20.62 -12.43
N ALA A 140 17.05 -19.76 -12.72
CA ALA A 140 16.43 -19.64 -14.03
C ALA A 140 17.38 -19.10 -15.11
N THR A 141 18.21 -18.11 -14.77
CA THR A 141 19.04 -17.38 -15.74
C THR A 141 20.53 -17.67 -15.59
N GLY A 142 20.96 -18.23 -14.46
CA GLY A 142 22.38 -18.37 -14.11
C GLY A 142 23.06 -17.04 -13.76
N GLU A 143 22.31 -15.93 -13.71
CA GLU A 143 22.84 -14.60 -13.38
C GLU A 143 23.06 -14.47 -11.87
N ARG A 144 24.12 -13.72 -11.49
CA ARG A 144 24.34 -13.34 -10.09
C ARG A 144 23.72 -11.98 -9.80
N LEU A 145 22.72 -11.96 -8.94
CA LEU A 145 22.09 -10.74 -8.44
C LEU A 145 22.83 -10.26 -7.17
N PRO A 146 23.50 -9.08 -7.18
CA PRO A 146 24.06 -8.50 -5.97
C PRO A 146 22.95 -8.05 -5.02
N VAL A 147 23.06 -8.42 -3.76
CA VAL A 147 22.02 -8.22 -2.75
C VAL A 147 22.59 -7.77 -1.41
N ASN A 148 21.73 -7.21 -0.57
CA ASN A 148 22.09 -6.94 0.81
C ASN A 148 21.98 -8.21 1.68
N GLU A 149 22.47 -8.14 2.92
CA GLU A 149 22.49 -9.27 3.85
C GLU A 149 21.10 -9.85 4.15
N PHE A 150 20.11 -8.99 4.38
CA PHE A 150 18.72 -9.41 4.58
C PHE A 150 18.18 -10.18 3.36
N GLN A 151 18.42 -9.64 2.17
CA GLN A 151 17.96 -10.26 0.92
C GLN A 151 18.60 -11.63 0.68
N LEU A 152 19.87 -11.79 1.04
CA LEU A 152 20.59 -13.06 0.97
C LEU A 152 20.03 -14.09 1.96
N GLU A 153 19.81 -13.69 3.21
CA GLU A 153 19.21 -14.55 4.24
C GLU A 153 17.79 -14.98 3.83
N PHE A 154 16.99 -14.05 3.33
CA PHE A 154 15.66 -14.33 2.79
C PHE A 154 15.72 -15.37 1.68
N TRP A 155 16.56 -15.18 0.67
CA TRP A 155 16.62 -16.11 -0.46
C TRP A 155 17.02 -17.52 -0.04
N ARG A 156 17.98 -17.65 0.88
CA ARG A 156 18.40 -18.96 1.42
C ARG A 156 17.27 -19.65 2.18
N ALA A 157 16.55 -18.91 3.03
CA ALA A 157 15.43 -19.47 3.78
C ALA A 157 14.25 -19.81 2.87
N ALA A 158 13.94 -18.94 1.91
CA ALA A 158 12.89 -19.12 0.92
C ALA A 158 13.21 -20.23 -0.09
N GLY A 159 14.43 -20.77 -0.10
CA GLY A 159 14.80 -21.98 -0.83
C GLY A 159 14.35 -23.28 -0.15
N GLN A 160 13.98 -23.26 1.13
CA GLN A 160 13.54 -24.46 1.85
C GLN A 160 12.15 -24.91 1.39
N GLU A 161 12.02 -26.20 1.06
CA GLU A 161 10.77 -26.78 0.61
C GLU A 161 9.74 -26.83 1.74
N ARG A 162 8.48 -26.48 1.42
CA ARG A 162 7.31 -26.58 2.32
C ARG A 162 7.44 -25.83 3.65
N ALA A 163 8.30 -24.81 3.74
CA ALA A 163 8.44 -23.98 4.93
C ALA A 163 7.52 -22.75 4.89
N TRP A 164 7.08 -22.29 6.06
CA TRP A 164 6.52 -20.95 6.26
C TRP A 164 7.63 -19.99 6.70
N LEU A 165 7.71 -18.84 6.05
CA LEU A 165 8.76 -17.85 6.22
C LEU A 165 8.16 -16.52 6.65
N SER A 166 8.75 -15.85 7.64
CA SER A 166 8.36 -14.49 8.04
C SER A 166 9.59 -13.59 8.08
N ALA A 167 9.58 -12.55 7.25
CA ALA A 167 10.73 -11.69 7.02
C ALA A 167 10.42 -10.24 7.40
N SER A 168 11.19 -9.72 8.36
CA SER A 168 11.12 -8.34 8.87
C SER A 168 12.37 -7.55 8.45
N ALA A 169 12.18 -6.45 7.72
CA ALA A 169 13.28 -5.53 7.40
C ALA A 169 12.79 -4.10 7.13
N PRO A 170 13.65 -3.06 7.29
CA PRO A 170 13.28 -1.66 7.02
C PRO A 170 12.74 -1.44 5.60
N THR A 171 11.89 -0.43 5.40
CA THR A 171 11.24 -0.15 4.09
C THR A 171 12.24 0.05 2.95
N ALA A 172 13.38 0.71 3.22
CA ALA A 172 14.44 0.95 2.24
C ALA A 172 15.29 -0.30 1.86
N SER A 173 15.03 -1.49 2.42
CA SER A 173 15.82 -2.70 2.15
C SER A 173 15.50 -3.40 0.81
N GLY A 174 14.47 -2.96 0.09
CA GLY A 174 14.10 -3.53 -1.21
C GLY A 174 13.39 -4.89 -1.12
N LYS A 175 12.51 -5.07 -0.12
CA LYS A 175 11.76 -6.31 0.14
C LYS A 175 10.94 -6.78 -1.07
N THR A 176 10.02 -5.94 -1.56
CA THR A 176 9.11 -6.28 -2.67
C THR A 176 9.88 -6.71 -3.91
N PHE A 177 10.90 -5.95 -4.33
CA PHE A 177 11.71 -6.31 -5.51
C PHE A 177 12.37 -7.70 -5.39
N LEU A 178 12.92 -8.03 -4.22
CA LEU A 178 13.50 -9.35 -3.97
C LEU A 178 12.46 -10.45 -4.11
N VAL A 179 11.30 -10.27 -3.47
CA VAL A 179 10.23 -11.27 -3.43
C VAL A 179 9.67 -11.52 -4.83
N LEU A 180 9.55 -10.49 -5.67
CA LEU A 180 9.13 -10.65 -7.06
C LEU A 180 10.16 -11.42 -7.89
N LYS A 181 11.46 -11.11 -7.76
CA LYS A 181 12.52 -11.87 -8.46
C LYS A 181 12.56 -13.33 -7.99
N TRP A 182 12.39 -13.58 -6.69
CA TRP A 182 12.32 -14.92 -6.12
C TRP A 182 11.11 -15.71 -6.62
N LEU A 183 9.94 -15.07 -6.66
CA LEU A 183 8.71 -15.68 -7.17
C LEU A 183 8.87 -16.09 -8.63
N VAL A 184 9.39 -15.20 -9.48
CA VAL A 184 9.62 -15.48 -10.89
C VAL A 184 10.65 -16.59 -11.08
N ASP A 185 11.74 -16.61 -10.30
CA ASP A 185 12.74 -17.70 -10.35
C ASP A 185 12.16 -19.06 -9.93
N CYS A 186 11.31 -19.09 -8.89
CA CYS A 186 10.60 -20.29 -8.47
C CYS A 186 9.60 -20.81 -9.51
N ILE A 187 8.95 -19.90 -10.24
CA ILE A 187 8.03 -20.25 -11.33
C ILE A 187 8.80 -20.77 -12.55
N ALA A 188 9.92 -20.13 -12.88
CA ALA A 188 10.78 -20.52 -13.99
C ALA A 188 11.38 -21.92 -13.81
N THR A 189 11.76 -22.26 -12.58
CA THR A 189 12.33 -23.56 -12.18
C THR A 189 11.27 -24.63 -11.90
N GLU A 190 10.00 -24.35 -12.19
CA GLU A 190 8.85 -25.26 -12.01
C GLU A 190 8.60 -25.72 -10.58
N LYS A 191 9.23 -25.06 -9.60
CA LYS A 191 8.98 -25.30 -8.16
C LYS A 191 7.58 -24.86 -7.75
N ILE A 192 7.03 -23.85 -8.44
CA ILE A 192 5.72 -23.24 -8.18
C ILE A 192 4.98 -23.10 -9.51
N ARG A 193 3.72 -23.53 -9.55
CA ARG A 193 2.84 -23.35 -10.73
C ARG A 193 1.80 -22.26 -10.49
N ARG A 194 1.23 -22.22 -9.28
CA ARG A 194 0.18 -21.28 -8.87
C ARG A 194 0.58 -20.56 -7.60
N ALA A 195 0.61 -19.24 -7.68
CA ALA A 195 0.90 -18.39 -6.53
C ALA A 195 -0.17 -17.32 -6.32
N VAL A 196 -0.39 -16.95 -5.06
CA VAL A 196 -1.18 -15.79 -4.66
C VAL A 196 -0.26 -14.78 -3.98
N TYR A 197 -0.24 -13.55 -4.47
CA TYR A 197 0.42 -12.43 -3.84
C TYR A 197 -0.65 -11.51 -3.21
N LEU A 198 -0.72 -11.52 -1.88
CA LEU A 198 -1.63 -10.69 -1.11
C LEU A 198 -0.98 -9.35 -0.75
N ALA A 199 -1.69 -8.28 -1.05
CA ALA A 199 -1.31 -6.92 -0.74
C ALA A 199 -2.47 -6.21 -0.02
N PRO A 200 -2.20 -5.38 1.01
CA PRO A 200 -3.26 -4.76 1.79
C PRO A 200 -4.08 -3.77 0.97
N THR A 201 -3.59 -3.13 -0.09
CA THR A 201 -4.36 -2.10 -0.80
C THR A 201 -4.46 -2.37 -2.29
N ARG A 202 -5.55 -1.92 -2.93
CA ARG A 202 -5.70 -2.00 -4.39
C ARG A 202 -4.60 -1.24 -5.14
N ALA A 203 -4.06 -0.19 -4.53
CA ALA A 203 -2.92 0.56 -5.07
C ALA A 203 -1.68 -0.35 -5.13
N LEU A 204 -1.36 -1.02 -4.02
CA LEU A 204 -0.21 -1.94 -3.99
C LEU A 204 -0.42 -3.15 -4.91
N VAL A 205 -1.64 -3.66 -5.03
CA VAL A 205 -1.99 -4.70 -6.02
C VAL A 205 -1.61 -4.27 -7.44
N SER A 206 -2.04 -3.07 -7.86
CA SER A 206 -1.76 -2.56 -9.22
C SER A 206 -0.25 -2.38 -9.44
N GLU A 207 0.47 -1.95 -8.41
CA GLU A 207 1.92 -1.76 -8.47
C GLU A 207 2.69 -3.08 -8.56
N ILE A 208 2.31 -4.07 -7.74
CA ILE A 208 2.90 -5.40 -7.75
C ILE A 208 2.62 -6.09 -9.09
N GLU A 209 1.39 -5.99 -9.61
CA GLU A 209 1.02 -6.52 -10.92
C GLU A 209 1.92 -5.96 -12.03
N SER A 210 2.10 -4.64 -12.07
CA SER A 210 3.00 -4.00 -13.05
C SER A 210 4.46 -4.44 -12.86
N SER A 211 4.95 -4.41 -11.62
CA SER A 211 6.35 -4.76 -11.32
C SER A 211 6.64 -6.23 -11.60
N LEU A 212 5.68 -7.12 -11.35
CA LEU A 212 5.79 -8.55 -11.64
C LEU A 212 5.79 -8.79 -13.14
N ALA A 213 4.94 -8.10 -13.91
CA ALA A 213 4.93 -8.18 -15.37
C ALA A 213 6.27 -7.74 -15.96
N ASP A 214 6.86 -6.66 -15.46
CA ASP A 214 8.19 -6.19 -15.89
C ASP A 214 9.28 -7.23 -15.58
N VAL A 215 9.25 -7.82 -14.38
CA VAL A 215 10.22 -8.84 -13.98
C VAL A 215 10.05 -10.13 -14.78
N ALA A 216 8.82 -10.54 -15.07
CA ALA A 216 8.52 -11.72 -15.89
C ALA A 216 8.97 -11.53 -17.34
N ALA A 217 8.72 -10.35 -17.92
CA ALA A 217 9.14 -9.99 -19.27
C ALA A 217 10.67 -10.00 -19.43
N GLN A 218 11.41 -9.48 -18.45
CA GLN A 218 12.88 -9.52 -18.43
C GLN A 218 13.43 -10.97 -18.41
N SER A 219 12.70 -11.90 -17.82
CA SER A 219 13.09 -13.31 -17.74
C SER A 219 12.62 -14.13 -18.95
N GLY A 220 11.87 -13.55 -19.88
CA GLY A 220 11.34 -14.24 -21.07
C GLY A 220 10.32 -15.35 -20.76
N LEU A 221 9.63 -15.28 -19.62
CA LEU A 221 8.68 -16.30 -19.17
C LEU A 221 7.25 -15.91 -19.52
N ASP A 222 6.49 -16.85 -20.09
CA ASP A 222 5.04 -16.73 -20.23
C ASP A 222 4.37 -17.08 -18.89
N ILE A 223 4.02 -16.04 -18.11
CA ILE A 223 3.33 -16.15 -16.82
C ILE A 223 2.00 -15.39 -16.94
N GLU A 224 0.90 -16.05 -16.64
CA GLU A 224 -0.40 -15.40 -16.53
C GLU A 224 -0.45 -14.62 -15.20
N ILE A 225 -0.59 -13.30 -15.27
CA ILE A 225 -0.72 -12.43 -14.09
C ILE A 225 -2.12 -11.82 -14.12
N SER A 226 -2.86 -11.98 -13.02
CA SER A 226 -4.21 -11.42 -12.91
C SER A 226 -4.46 -10.79 -11.55
N SER A 227 -4.93 -9.54 -11.55
CA SER A 227 -5.48 -8.87 -10.37
C SER A 227 -7.00 -8.95 -10.24
N LEU A 228 -7.68 -9.60 -11.20
CA LEU A 228 -9.12 -9.84 -11.21
C LEU A 228 -9.48 -11.27 -10.75
N PRO A 229 -10.49 -11.44 -9.88
CA PRO A 229 -11.00 -12.75 -9.51
C PRO A 229 -11.85 -13.31 -10.67
N SER A 230 -11.28 -14.24 -11.44
CA SER A 230 -11.97 -14.89 -12.57
C SER A 230 -11.84 -16.40 -12.50
N ALA A 231 -12.97 -17.09 -12.37
CA ALA A 231 -13.03 -18.55 -12.43
C ALA A 231 -12.58 -19.10 -13.80
N GLN A 232 -12.89 -18.38 -14.88
CA GLN A 232 -12.50 -18.78 -16.23
C GLN A 232 -10.98 -18.75 -16.40
N LYS A 233 -10.30 -17.69 -15.94
CA LYS A 233 -8.84 -17.59 -15.98
C LYS A 233 -8.16 -18.66 -15.13
N TYR A 234 -8.70 -18.92 -13.93
CA TYR A 234 -8.21 -20.00 -13.09
C TYR A 234 -8.36 -21.36 -13.79
N ALA A 235 -9.53 -21.67 -14.33
CA ALA A 235 -9.78 -22.93 -15.05
C ALA A 235 -8.94 -23.06 -16.34
N ALA A 236 -8.69 -21.95 -17.05
CA ALA A 236 -7.83 -21.92 -18.22
C ALA A 236 -6.37 -22.20 -17.85
N ALA A 237 -5.87 -21.62 -16.76
CA ALA A 237 -4.54 -21.90 -16.23
C ALA A 237 -4.40 -23.37 -15.82
N GLU A 238 -5.42 -23.94 -15.18
CA GLU A 238 -5.47 -25.35 -14.81
C GLU A 238 -5.43 -26.28 -16.03
N LYS A 239 -6.27 -26.01 -17.06
CA LYS A 239 -6.35 -26.83 -18.28
C LYS A 239 -5.09 -26.74 -19.16
N SER A 240 -4.53 -25.55 -19.30
CA SER A 240 -3.36 -25.31 -20.15
C SER A 240 -2.04 -25.68 -19.49
N GLY A 241 -2.05 -25.92 -18.16
CA GLY A 241 -0.82 -26.09 -17.37
C GLY A 241 0.02 -24.82 -17.27
N LYS A 242 -0.52 -23.65 -17.68
CA LYS A 242 0.18 -22.37 -17.63
C LYS A 242 0.43 -21.96 -16.17
N ARG A 243 1.57 -21.32 -15.96
CA ARG A 243 1.98 -20.76 -14.67
C ARG A 243 1.18 -19.50 -14.40
N CYS A 244 0.60 -19.37 -13.20
CA CYS A 244 -0.31 -18.28 -12.88
C CYS A 244 0.03 -17.63 -11.54
N VAL A 245 0.01 -16.28 -11.52
CA VAL A 245 0.16 -15.47 -10.31
C VAL A 245 -1.05 -14.56 -10.15
N PHE A 246 -1.77 -14.76 -9.04
CA PHE A 246 -2.88 -13.90 -8.66
C PHE A 246 -2.39 -12.80 -7.71
N VAL A 247 -2.56 -11.53 -8.07
CA VAL A 247 -2.16 -10.40 -7.23
C VAL A 247 -3.42 -9.75 -6.66
N PHE A 248 -3.73 -10.00 -5.39
CA PHE A 248 -5.04 -9.66 -4.81
C PHE A 248 -4.94 -8.89 -3.50
N THR A 249 -6.03 -8.20 -3.17
CA THR A 249 -6.34 -7.89 -1.78
C THR A 249 -6.98 -9.11 -1.11
N GLN A 250 -7.01 -9.15 0.21
CA GLN A 250 -7.68 -10.22 0.94
C GLN A 250 -9.16 -10.39 0.56
N GLU A 251 -9.87 -9.31 0.26
CA GLU A 251 -11.27 -9.35 -0.20
C GLU A 251 -11.40 -10.03 -1.57
N ARG A 252 -10.51 -9.71 -2.52
CA ARG A 252 -10.52 -10.33 -3.86
C ARG A 252 -10.20 -11.81 -3.82
N LEU A 253 -9.34 -12.25 -2.89
CA LEU A 253 -9.09 -13.67 -2.68
C LEU A 253 -10.35 -14.41 -2.21
N HIS A 254 -11.15 -13.82 -1.31
CA HIS A 254 -12.43 -14.40 -0.91
C HIS A 254 -13.44 -14.46 -2.06
N LEU A 255 -13.49 -13.42 -2.91
CA LEU A 255 -14.31 -13.44 -4.13
C LEU A 255 -13.91 -14.59 -5.05
N LEU A 256 -12.61 -14.78 -5.31
CA LEU A 256 -12.13 -15.91 -6.12
C LEU A 256 -12.52 -17.26 -5.48
N ALA A 257 -12.31 -17.40 -4.17
CA ALA A 257 -12.65 -18.64 -3.46
C ALA A 257 -14.15 -18.95 -3.49
N ASN A 258 -15.01 -17.92 -3.51
CA ASN A 258 -16.45 -18.06 -3.69
C ASN A 258 -16.81 -18.55 -5.10
N LEU A 259 -16.22 -17.92 -6.12
CA LEU A 259 -16.45 -18.29 -7.54
C LEU A 259 -16.00 -19.73 -7.84
N LEU A 260 -14.99 -20.23 -7.13
CA LEU A 260 -14.46 -21.58 -7.29
C LEU A 260 -15.06 -22.61 -6.32
N HIS A 261 -16.09 -22.24 -5.53
CA HIS A 261 -16.71 -23.10 -4.53
C HIS A 261 -15.68 -23.78 -3.60
N GLU A 262 -14.72 -22.99 -3.11
CA GLU A 262 -13.61 -23.40 -2.22
C GLU A 262 -12.58 -24.38 -2.82
N ARG A 263 -12.64 -24.66 -4.13
CA ARG A 263 -11.69 -25.54 -4.81
C ARG A 263 -10.49 -24.76 -5.37
N VAL A 264 -9.73 -24.14 -4.47
CA VAL A 264 -8.54 -23.36 -4.83
C VAL A 264 -7.27 -24.12 -4.44
N ASP A 265 -6.40 -24.38 -5.40
CA ASP A 265 -5.15 -25.14 -5.22
C ASP A 265 -3.94 -24.23 -5.52
N ILE A 266 -3.22 -23.85 -4.46
CA ILE A 266 -2.14 -22.85 -4.48
C ILE A 266 -0.86 -23.44 -3.88
N ASP A 267 0.26 -23.28 -4.58
CA ASP A 267 1.56 -23.80 -4.15
C ASP A 267 2.28 -22.81 -3.21
N LEU A 268 2.10 -21.49 -3.43
CA LEU A 268 2.74 -20.42 -2.67
C LEU A 268 1.80 -19.23 -2.42
N VAL A 269 1.76 -18.74 -1.19
CA VAL A 269 1.13 -17.48 -0.80
C VAL A 269 2.20 -16.52 -0.30
N VAL A 270 2.28 -15.34 -0.91
CA VAL A 270 3.07 -14.22 -0.42
C VAL A 270 2.13 -13.22 0.24
N VAL A 271 2.44 -12.79 1.46
CA VAL A 271 1.67 -11.77 2.19
C VAL A 271 2.58 -10.58 2.44
N ASP A 272 2.39 -9.52 1.66
CA ASP A 272 3.15 -8.28 1.82
C ASP A 272 2.48 -7.36 2.84
N GLU A 273 3.29 -6.53 3.50
CA GLU A 273 2.88 -5.71 4.64
C GLU A 273 2.13 -6.51 5.73
N ALA A 274 2.59 -7.73 6.03
CA ALA A 274 1.88 -8.70 6.88
C ALA A 274 1.63 -8.22 8.32
N HIS A 275 2.39 -7.24 8.81
CA HIS A 275 2.12 -6.54 10.07
C HIS A 275 0.70 -5.93 10.16
N LYS A 276 0.03 -5.71 9.02
CA LYS A 276 -1.37 -5.25 8.92
C LYS A 276 -2.40 -6.29 9.36
N ILE A 277 -1.97 -7.51 9.74
CA ILE A 277 -2.85 -8.49 10.41
C ILE A 277 -3.42 -7.96 11.75
N GLY A 278 -2.81 -6.92 12.32
CA GLY A 278 -3.32 -6.18 13.47
C GLY A 278 -4.34 -5.08 13.14
N ASP A 279 -4.78 -4.94 11.89
CA ASP A 279 -5.83 -3.97 11.53
C ASP A 279 -7.22 -4.48 12.02
N PRO A 280 -8.01 -3.65 12.74
CA PRO A 280 -9.27 -4.05 13.33
C PRO A 280 -10.33 -4.61 12.38
N GLN A 281 -10.29 -4.20 11.11
CA GLN A 281 -11.26 -4.66 10.11
C GLN A 281 -10.64 -5.66 9.16
N ARG A 282 -9.49 -5.30 8.61
CA ARG A 282 -8.91 -5.97 7.45
C ARG A 282 -7.90 -7.05 7.83
N GLY A 283 -7.40 -7.02 9.06
CA GLY A 283 -6.51 -8.04 9.62
C GLY A 283 -7.21 -9.38 9.83
N VAL A 284 -8.46 -9.36 10.33
CA VAL A 284 -9.28 -10.57 10.51
C VAL A 284 -9.63 -11.21 9.16
N ILE A 285 -9.98 -10.41 8.16
CA ILE A 285 -10.25 -10.88 6.79
C ILE A 285 -8.98 -11.50 6.18
N LEU A 286 -7.81 -10.90 6.37
CA LEU A 286 -6.55 -11.47 5.91
C LEU A 286 -6.26 -12.83 6.56
N GLN A 287 -6.48 -12.96 7.87
CA GLN A 287 -6.31 -14.22 8.58
C GLN A 287 -7.25 -15.31 8.03
N ASP A 288 -8.55 -15.02 7.91
CA ASP A 288 -9.53 -15.97 7.36
C ASP A 288 -9.19 -16.37 5.91
N ALA A 289 -8.67 -15.44 5.10
CA ALA A 289 -8.24 -15.74 3.73
C ALA A 289 -7.10 -16.77 3.68
N ILE A 290 -6.09 -16.64 4.54
CA ILE A 290 -4.97 -17.59 4.64
C ILE A 290 -5.47 -18.95 5.13
N GLU A 291 -6.32 -18.97 6.17
CA GLU A 291 -6.90 -20.20 6.70
C GLU A 291 -7.79 -20.91 5.67
N ARG A 292 -8.53 -20.15 4.86
CA ARG A 292 -9.38 -20.69 3.78
C ARG A 292 -8.57 -21.36 2.69
N LEU A 293 -7.45 -20.76 2.30
CA LEU A 293 -6.49 -21.43 1.42
C LEU A 293 -5.88 -22.65 2.11
N LEU A 294 -5.60 -22.61 3.42
CA LEU A 294 -4.94 -23.71 4.12
C LEU A 294 -5.82 -24.97 4.16
N ARG A 295 -7.14 -24.79 4.28
CA ARG A 295 -8.11 -25.88 4.19
C ARG A 295 -8.12 -26.58 2.83
N SER A 296 -7.96 -25.81 1.75
CA SER A 296 -7.99 -26.32 0.36
C SER A 296 -6.61 -26.76 -0.16
N SER A 297 -5.53 -26.16 0.36
CA SER A 297 -4.13 -26.38 -0.03
C SER A 297 -3.22 -26.64 1.19
N PRO A 298 -3.29 -27.83 1.85
CA PRO A 298 -2.55 -28.09 3.09
C PRO A 298 -1.02 -28.08 2.97
N LYS A 299 -0.50 -28.20 1.73
CA LYS A 299 0.93 -28.23 1.42
C LYS A 299 1.48 -26.88 0.94
N MET A 300 0.67 -25.82 0.96
CA MET A 300 1.10 -24.51 0.48
C MET A 300 2.30 -24.00 1.29
N ARG A 301 3.11 -23.19 0.63
CA ARG A 301 4.14 -22.37 1.27
C ARG A 301 3.57 -21.00 1.57
N VAL A 302 3.91 -20.41 2.70
CA VAL A 302 3.50 -19.03 3.04
C VAL A 302 4.72 -18.20 3.36
N THR A 303 4.82 -17.02 2.73
CA THR A 303 5.89 -16.07 2.95
C THR A 303 5.31 -14.73 3.37
N PHE A 304 5.55 -14.36 4.62
CA PHE A 304 5.17 -13.07 5.18
C PHE A 304 6.31 -12.07 5.05
N VAL A 305 5.98 -10.86 4.63
CA VAL A 305 6.94 -9.76 4.46
C VAL A 305 6.42 -8.56 5.26
N SER A 306 7.24 -8.05 6.18
CA SER A 306 6.89 -6.93 7.05
C SER A 306 7.99 -5.87 7.10
N PRO A 307 7.66 -4.60 7.42
CA PRO A 307 8.63 -3.59 7.81
C PRO A 307 9.30 -4.01 9.14
N ALA A 308 10.18 -3.17 9.69
CA ALA A 308 11.02 -3.51 10.86
C ALA A 308 10.22 -3.78 12.16
N THR A 309 9.74 -5.01 12.34
CA THR A 309 9.00 -5.53 13.50
C THR A 309 9.90 -6.30 14.47
N GLN A 310 9.49 -6.42 15.74
CA GLN A 310 10.27 -7.08 16.80
C GLN A 310 10.14 -8.61 16.83
N ASN A 311 9.02 -9.14 16.37
CA ASN A 311 8.59 -10.53 16.59
C ASN A 311 8.01 -11.15 15.30
N PRO A 312 8.80 -11.27 14.22
CA PRO A 312 8.33 -11.86 12.98
C PRO A 312 7.79 -13.29 13.14
N GLU A 313 8.26 -14.03 14.15
CA GLU A 313 7.82 -15.38 14.50
C GLU A 313 6.31 -15.47 14.78
N VAL A 314 5.69 -14.40 15.28
CA VAL A 314 4.25 -14.40 15.61
C VAL A 314 3.41 -14.75 14.40
N LEU A 315 3.76 -14.27 13.19
CA LEU A 315 3.03 -14.58 11.96
C LEU A 315 3.10 -16.07 11.55
N LEU A 316 4.07 -16.81 12.08
CA LEU A 316 4.29 -18.22 11.81
C LEU A 316 3.54 -19.13 12.79
N ASP A 317 3.00 -18.58 13.88
CA ASP A 317 2.36 -19.39 14.92
C ASP A 317 1.19 -20.20 14.37
N ASP A 318 0.48 -19.75 13.33
CA ASP A 318 -0.67 -20.47 12.76
C ASP A 318 -0.25 -21.56 11.75
N ALA A 319 1.05 -21.81 11.54
CA ALA A 319 1.53 -22.86 10.66
C ALA A 319 1.12 -24.27 11.17
N PRO A 320 0.84 -25.23 10.28
CA PRO A 320 0.65 -26.63 10.68
C PRO A 320 1.87 -27.17 11.44
N GLU A 321 1.67 -28.05 12.43
CA GLU A 321 2.77 -28.57 13.27
C GLU A 321 3.87 -29.30 12.49
N SER A 322 3.51 -29.89 11.35
CA SER A 322 4.44 -30.60 10.44
C SER A 322 5.23 -29.67 9.51
N THR A 323 4.93 -28.36 9.53
CA THR A 323 5.50 -27.36 8.61
C THR A 323 6.65 -26.61 9.28
N PRO A 324 7.87 -26.63 8.70
CA PRO A 324 8.98 -25.84 9.22
C PRO A 324 8.67 -24.35 9.20
N THR A 325 9.05 -23.63 10.27
CA THR A 325 8.88 -22.18 10.40
C THR A 325 10.24 -21.49 10.45
N ILE A 326 10.40 -20.41 9.70
CA ILE A 326 11.67 -19.67 9.61
C ILE A 326 11.40 -18.18 9.84
N PRO A 327 11.79 -17.61 10.99
CA PRO A 327 11.78 -16.16 11.19
C PRO A 327 13.09 -15.54 10.69
N ILE A 328 12.99 -14.42 9.96
CA ILE A 328 14.10 -13.56 9.57
C ILE A 328 13.86 -12.18 10.14
N ASP A 329 14.83 -11.71 10.90
CA ASP A 329 14.79 -10.41 11.54
C ASP A 329 16.02 -9.57 11.19
N SER A 330 15.81 -8.44 10.51
CA SER A 330 16.87 -7.50 10.15
C SER A 330 16.47 -6.05 10.50
N ASP A 331 17.37 -5.30 11.13
CA ASP A 331 17.21 -3.84 11.37
C ASP A 331 18.20 -3.01 10.56
N VAL A 332 18.98 -3.66 9.69
CA VAL A 332 20.13 -3.02 9.06
C VAL A 332 19.62 -1.98 8.06
N ALA A 333 20.03 -0.72 8.27
CA ALA A 333 19.70 0.36 7.37
C ALA A 333 20.61 0.30 6.14
N THR A 334 20.00 0.27 4.94
CA THR A 334 20.70 0.41 3.66
C THR A 334 20.88 1.88 3.25
N VAL A 335 20.07 2.77 3.81
CA VAL A 335 20.07 4.22 3.55
C VAL A 335 19.80 4.94 4.87
N LEU A 336 20.49 6.06 5.09
CA LEU A 336 20.34 6.88 6.29
C LEU A 336 19.16 7.83 6.18
N GLN A 337 18.37 7.94 7.27
CA GLN A 337 17.32 8.95 7.41
C GLN A 337 17.76 10.00 8.44
N ASN A 338 17.92 11.24 7.97
CA ASN A 338 18.30 12.39 8.77
C ASN A 338 17.05 13.14 9.24
N ILE A 339 16.92 13.34 10.55
CA ILE A 339 15.83 14.12 11.13
C ILE A 339 16.31 15.55 11.38
N VAL A 340 15.58 16.52 10.85
CA VAL A 340 15.82 17.96 11.05
C VAL A 340 14.56 18.58 11.61
N VAL A 341 14.66 19.28 12.74
CA VAL A 341 13.55 20.05 13.31
C VAL A 341 13.65 21.50 12.90
N ALA A 342 12.52 22.10 12.53
CA ALA A 342 12.42 23.49 12.12
C ALA A 342 11.58 24.28 13.12
N HIS A 343 12.18 25.32 13.72
CA HIS A 343 11.51 26.22 14.66
C HIS A 343 11.58 27.65 14.18
N GLN A 344 10.46 28.38 14.29
CA GLN A 344 10.44 29.80 13.98
C GLN A 344 11.33 30.57 14.95
N VAL A 345 12.17 31.47 14.43
CA VAL A 345 13.02 32.33 15.25
C VAL A 345 12.14 33.40 15.92
N PRO A 346 12.21 33.58 17.26
CA PRO A 346 11.42 34.58 17.96
C PRO A 346 11.52 35.97 17.33
N ALA A 347 10.37 36.65 17.21
CA ALA A 347 10.22 37.96 16.57
C ALA A 347 10.63 38.05 15.08
N LYS A 348 11.06 36.95 14.44
CA LYS A 348 11.49 36.92 13.02
C LYS A 348 10.69 35.87 12.24
N PRO A 349 9.42 36.16 11.88
CA PRO A 349 8.49 35.16 11.37
C PRO A 349 8.87 34.50 10.03
N ALA A 350 9.77 35.11 9.26
CA ALA A 350 10.31 34.56 8.01
C ALA A 350 11.61 33.74 8.21
N LYS A 351 12.21 33.74 9.42
CA LYS A 351 13.43 32.98 9.71
C LYS A 351 13.12 31.77 10.57
N TRP A 352 13.67 30.64 10.16
CA TRP A 352 13.45 29.33 10.80
C TRP A 352 14.79 28.70 11.13
N ALA A 353 15.05 28.46 12.41
CA ALA A 353 16.23 27.75 12.87
C ALA A 353 16.03 26.25 12.64
N LEU A 354 16.97 25.64 11.94
CA LEU A 354 17.02 24.20 11.69
C LEU A 354 17.99 23.55 12.68
N LYS A 355 17.59 22.43 13.25
CA LYS A 355 18.47 21.60 14.09
C LYS A 355 18.46 20.16 13.61
N PHE A 356 19.64 19.58 13.42
CA PHE A 356 19.83 18.18 13.09
C PHE A 356 19.74 17.33 14.37
N ARG A 357 19.00 16.22 14.32
CA ARG A 357 18.90 15.28 15.45
C ARG A 357 19.96 14.19 15.34
N HIS A 358 20.84 14.10 16.33
CA HIS A 358 21.78 13.00 16.51
C HIS A 358 21.44 12.25 17.80
N ASN A 359 20.89 11.04 17.68
CA ASN A 359 20.32 10.30 18.82
C ASN A 359 19.26 11.15 19.54
N GLU A 360 19.51 11.54 20.78
CA GLU A 360 18.61 12.39 21.59
C GLU A 360 18.98 13.88 21.55
N GLU A 361 20.13 14.22 20.97
CA GLU A 361 20.63 15.60 20.92
C GLU A 361 20.16 16.32 19.65
N TYR A 362 19.92 17.63 19.77
CA TYR A 362 19.58 18.51 18.65
C TYR A 362 20.70 19.53 18.45
N LEU A 363 21.44 19.37 17.36
CA LEU A 363 22.58 20.20 16.97
C LEU A 363 22.13 21.30 16.00
N PRO A 364 22.61 22.55 16.14
CA PRO A 364 22.26 23.61 15.21
C PRO A 364 22.79 23.30 13.81
N LEU A 365 21.93 23.41 12.80
CA LEU A 365 22.27 23.13 11.39
C LEU A 365 22.42 24.42 10.57
N GLY A 366 21.53 25.38 10.81
CA GLY A 366 21.53 26.65 10.08
C GLY A 366 20.19 27.37 10.17
N THR A 367 20.06 28.48 9.45
CA THR A 367 18.81 29.26 9.41
C THR A 367 18.24 29.31 8.00
N LEU A 368 17.03 28.79 7.83
CA LEU A 368 16.22 28.91 6.63
C LEU A 368 15.55 30.28 6.59
N THR A 369 15.61 30.97 5.44
CA THR A 369 14.89 32.24 5.22
C THR A 369 13.80 32.05 4.19
N LEU A 370 12.56 32.32 4.58
CA LEU A 370 11.38 32.22 3.72
C LEU A 370 11.13 33.52 2.95
N ALA A 371 10.54 33.42 1.76
CA ALA A 371 10.21 34.57 0.91
C ALA A 371 9.18 35.53 1.55
N ASN A 372 8.28 35.02 2.39
CA ASN A 372 7.28 35.82 3.12
C ASN A 372 7.06 35.28 4.55
N LYS A 373 6.17 35.93 5.30
CA LYS A 373 5.81 35.61 6.68
C LYS A 373 4.57 34.68 6.72
N PRO A 374 4.72 33.35 6.89
CA PRO A 374 3.58 32.44 6.90
C PRO A 374 2.77 32.55 8.20
N GLY A 375 1.58 33.12 8.13
CA GLY A 375 0.69 33.29 9.28
C GLY A 375 -0.07 32.03 9.72
N THR A 376 -0.47 31.18 8.76
CA THR A 376 -1.24 29.95 9.01
C THR A 376 -0.37 28.69 8.95
N LEU A 377 -0.84 27.59 9.54
CA LEU A 377 -0.13 26.31 9.55
C LEU A 377 0.11 25.75 8.14
N THR A 378 -0.93 25.78 7.29
CA THR A 378 -0.86 25.39 5.88
C THR A 378 0.18 26.20 5.10
N LYS A 379 0.24 27.52 5.35
CA LYS A 379 1.27 28.38 4.77
C LYS A 379 2.67 28.02 5.29
N ARG A 380 2.84 27.74 6.58
CA ARG A 380 4.16 27.33 7.12
C ARG A 380 4.67 26.08 6.40
N LEU A 381 3.82 25.06 6.28
CA LEU A 381 4.14 23.82 5.59
C LEU A 381 4.55 24.06 4.14
N ALA A 382 3.73 24.80 3.37
CA ALA A 382 4.00 25.11 1.96
C ALA A 382 5.29 25.93 1.76
N PHE A 383 5.49 26.99 2.55
CA PHE A 383 6.65 27.87 2.41
C PHE A 383 7.95 27.17 2.78
N ILE A 384 7.96 26.37 3.86
CA ILE A 384 9.16 25.62 4.27
C ILE A 384 9.48 24.56 3.23
N ALA A 385 8.47 23.83 2.73
CA ALA A 385 8.68 22.85 1.67
C ALA A 385 9.25 23.47 0.40
N ALA A 386 8.64 24.56 -0.09
CA ALA A 386 9.10 25.25 -1.29
C ALA A 386 10.54 25.79 -1.13
N ALA A 387 10.89 26.32 0.04
CA ALA A 387 12.21 26.89 0.29
C ALA A 387 13.32 25.83 0.40
N ILE A 388 13.06 24.68 1.03
CA ILE A 388 14.06 23.61 1.23
C ILE A 388 14.20 22.73 -0.03
N GLY A 389 13.15 22.61 -0.83
CA GLY A 389 13.00 21.58 -1.87
C GLY A 389 13.17 22.05 -3.32
N GLU A 390 13.92 23.12 -3.60
CA GLU A 390 14.03 23.70 -4.96
C GLU A 390 14.52 22.69 -6.02
N ARG A 391 15.42 21.79 -5.61
CA ARG A 391 15.94 20.68 -6.43
C ARG A 391 14.92 19.60 -6.79
N GLY A 392 13.74 19.59 -6.17
CA GLY A 392 12.71 18.58 -6.36
C GLY A 392 12.91 17.31 -5.52
N GLY A 393 12.06 16.30 -5.74
CA GLY A 393 12.04 15.10 -4.91
C GLY A 393 11.56 15.38 -3.48
N THR A 394 10.69 16.38 -3.31
CA THR A 394 10.15 16.79 -2.00
C THR A 394 8.73 16.28 -1.83
N LEU A 395 8.53 15.45 -0.82
CA LEU A 395 7.23 14.95 -0.40
C LEU A 395 6.75 15.74 0.81
N VAL A 396 5.51 16.24 0.78
CA VAL A 396 4.93 17.05 1.85
C VAL A 396 3.75 16.31 2.44
N TYR A 397 3.79 16.04 3.74
CA TYR A 397 2.72 15.32 4.42
C TYR A 397 1.63 16.27 4.92
N ALA A 398 0.38 16.00 4.54
CA ALA A 398 -0.82 16.71 4.97
C ALA A 398 -1.79 15.76 5.71
N ASN A 399 -2.52 16.27 6.69
CA ASN A 399 -3.41 15.47 7.55
C ASN A 399 -4.79 15.22 6.93
N GLY A 400 -5.07 15.75 5.73
CA GLY A 400 -6.32 15.51 5.01
C GLY A 400 -6.25 15.90 3.55
N ALA A 401 -7.18 15.39 2.74
CA ALA A 401 -7.21 15.62 1.30
C ALA A 401 -7.39 17.10 0.93
N ALA A 402 -8.26 17.83 1.63
CA ALA A 402 -8.44 19.26 1.42
C ALA A 402 -7.15 20.06 1.73
N GLU A 403 -6.50 19.76 2.86
CA GLU A 403 -5.22 20.38 3.21
C GLU A 403 -4.14 20.05 2.18
N ALA A 404 -4.11 18.81 1.66
CA ALA A 404 -3.14 18.42 0.62
C ALA A 404 -3.31 19.27 -0.66
N GLU A 405 -4.55 19.49 -1.10
CA GLU A 405 -4.84 20.35 -2.25
C GLU A 405 -4.45 21.81 -1.98
N ASP A 406 -4.75 22.33 -0.78
CA ASP A 406 -4.43 23.71 -0.41
C ASP A 406 -2.92 23.95 -0.29
N VAL A 407 -2.18 23.02 0.33
CA VAL A 407 -0.72 23.10 0.43
C VAL A 407 -0.08 23.00 -0.96
N ALA A 408 -0.57 22.10 -1.82
CA ALA A 408 -0.05 21.96 -3.19
C ALA A 408 -0.25 23.25 -4.00
N ASP A 409 -1.44 23.86 -3.87
CA ASP A 409 -1.75 25.14 -4.49
C ASP A 409 -0.84 26.26 -4.00
N LEU A 410 -0.65 26.38 -2.69
CA LEU A 410 0.27 27.35 -2.11
C LEU A 410 1.72 27.13 -2.57
N ILE A 411 2.19 25.88 -2.67
CA ILE A 411 3.53 25.58 -3.21
C ILE A 411 3.61 26.06 -4.66
N SER A 412 2.60 25.77 -5.50
CA SER A 412 2.61 26.16 -6.91
C SER A 412 2.72 27.68 -7.12
N GLN A 413 2.13 28.48 -6.22
CA GLN A 413 2.21 29.94 -6.24
C GLN A 413 3.59 30.49 -5.86
N LEU A 414 4.39 29.70 -5.13
CA LEU A 414 5.75 30.07 -4.71
C LEU A 414 6.82 29.70 -5.73
N LEU A 415 6.49 28.80 -6.67
CA LEU A 415 7.43 28.38 -7.71
C LEU A 415 7.50 29.40 -8.85
N PRO A 416 8.66 29.53 -9.51
CA PRO A 416 8.77 30.35 -10.70
C PRO A 416 7.86 29.80 -11.80
N LYS A 417 7.19 30.71 -12.53
CA LYS A 417 6.37 30.31 -13.68
C LYS A 417 7.25 29.61 -14.73
N ARG A 418 6.82 28.42 -15.17
CA ARG A 418 7.50 27.69 -16.25
C ARG A 418 7.25 28.41 -17.58
N LYS A 419 8.30 28.49 -18.41
CA LYS A 419 8.20 29.05 -19.76
C LYS A 419 7.46 28.11 -20.72
N GLU A 420 7.71 26.81 -20.55
CA GLU A 420 7.09 25.74 -21.33
C GLU A 420 6.62 24.65 -20.38
N ILE A 421 5.46 24.05 -20.70
CA ILE A 421 4.89 22.93 -19.97
C ILE A 421 5.45 21.65 -20.60
N ASP A 422 5.98 20.75 -19.78
CA ASP A 422 6.43 19.44 -20.23
C ASP A 422 5.23 18.63 -20.76
N GLN A 423 5.37 17.98 -21.92
CA GLN A 423 4.27 17.29 -22.58
C GLN A 423 3.64 16.21 -21.69
N GLU A 424 4.43 15.46 -20.91
CA GLU A 424 3.86 14.42 -20.05
C GLU A 424 3.06 15.01 -18.88
N LEU A 425 3.42 16.20 -18.40
CA LEU A 425 2.63 16.94 -17.40
C LEU A 425 1.33 17.46 -18.01
N ALA A 426 1.37 17.93 -19.26
CA ALA A 426 0.19 18.35 -20.01
C ALA A 426 -0.76 17.16 -20.25
N ASP A 427 -0.24 15.98 -20.60
CA ASP A 427 -1.01 14.76 -20.79
C ASP A 427 -1.70 14.31 -19.50
N LEU A 428 -1.01 14.40 -18.34
CA LEU A 428 -1.64 14.13 -17.04
C LEU A 428 -2.72 15.16 -16.69
N ALA A 429 -2.49 16.44 -17.03
CA ALA A 429 -3.48 17.49 -16.83
C ALA A 429 -4.73 17.26 -17.69
N ASP A 430 -4.56 16.83 -18.95
CA ASP A 430 -5.67 16.46 -19.85
C ASP A 430 -6.45 15.25 -19.30
N LEU A 431 -5.75 14.20 -18.87
CA LEU A 431 -6.37 13.05 -18.20
C LEU A 431 -7.20 13.47 -16.99
N ALA A 432 -6.64 14.31 -16.12
CA ALA A 432 -7.34 14.82 -14.93
C ALA A 432 -8.61 15.61 -15.29
N ARG A 433 -8.55 16.46 -16.33
CA ARG A 433 -9.70 17.26 -16.80
C ARG A 433 -10.79 16.40 -17.42
N LYS A 434 -10.42 15.44 -18.28
CA LYS A 434 -11.36 14.59 -19.02
C LYS A 434 -11.93 13.45 -18.18
N CYS A 435 -11.12 12.80 -17.35
CA CYS A 435 -11.51 11.57 -16.64
C CYS A 435 -11.86 11.76 -15.16
N VAL A 436 -11.70 12.96 -14.59
CA VAL A 436 -12.26 13.31 -13.27
C VAL A 436 -13.22 14.48 -13.40
N HIS A 437 -12.72 15.67 -13.69
CA HIS A 437 -13.54 16.86 -13.89
C HIS A 437 -12.69 18.02 -14.42
N LYS A 438 -13.25 18.88 -15.27
CA LYS A 438 -12.56 20.07 -15.82
C LYS A 438 -11.98 21.01 -14.76
N SER A 439 -12.64 21.11 -13.61
CA SER A 439 -12.23 21.95 -12.48
C SER A 439 -11.45 21.16 -11.40
N TYR A 440 -10.99 19.95 -11.72
CA TYR A 440 -10.19 19.19 -10.77
C TYR A 440 -8.84 19.89 -10.56
N ARG A 441 -8.55 20.25 -9.30
CA ARG A 441 -7.39 21.10 -8.94
C ARG A 441 -6.05 20.51 -9.36
N LEU A 442 -5.96 19.20 -9.56
CA LEU A 442 -4.71 18.54 -9.95
C LEU A 442 -4.18 19.07 -11.29
N ALA A 443 -5.05 19.34 -12.27
CA ALA A 443 -4.65 19.69 -13.63
C ALA A 443 -3.74 20.94 -13.73
N PRO A 444 -4.13 22.12 -13.18
CA PRO A 444 -3.23 23.28 -13.20
C PRO A 444 -1.98 23.12 -12.31
N LEU A 445 -2.03 22.27 -11.28
CA LEU A 445 -0.89 22.05 -10.38
C LEU A 445 0.20 21.21 -11.05
N VAL A 446 -0.18 20.13 -11.74
CA VAL A 446 0.80 19.26 -12.40
C VAL A 446 1.54 20.00 -13.52
N GLU A 447 0.87 20.92 -14.21
CA GLU A 447 1.48 21.83 -15.19
C GLU A 447 2.55 22.74 -14.55
N ALA A 448 2.38 23.11 -13.27
CA ALA A 448 3.38 23.83 -12.48
C ALA A 448 4.48 22.92 -11.90
N GLY A 449 4.36 21.59 -12.01
CA GLY A 449 5.28 20.62 -11.44
C GLY A 449 4.99 20.25 -9.99
N VAL A 450 3.77 20.48 -9.52
CA VAL A 450 3.30 20.16 -8.17
C VAL A 450 2.10 19.22 -8.28
N ALA A 451 2.05 18.18 -7.46
CA ALA A 451 0.89 17.29 -7.41
C ALA A 451 0.42 17.10 -5.97
N PHE A 452 -0.81 16.64 -5.83
CA PHE A 452 -1.29 16.07 -4.57
C PHE A 452 -1.70 14.61 -4.76
N HIS A 453 -1.68 13.84 -3.67
CA HIS A 453 -1.99 12.43 -3.64
C HIS A 453 -2.75 12.01 -2.38
N TYR A 454 -3.93 11.41 -2.55
CA TYR A 454 -4.69 10.78 -1.47
C TYR A 454 -5.42 9.51 -1.95
N GLY A 455 -5.77 8.62 -1.02
CA GLY A 455 -6.15 7.23 -1.33
C GLY A 455 -7.30 7.06 -2.30
N ASN A 456 -8.30 7.95 -2.25
CA ASN A 456 -9.49 7.86 -3.09
C ASN A 456 -9.28 8.41 -4.51
N MET A 457 -8.06 8.83 -4.88
CA MET A 457 -7.76 9.22 -6.25
C MET A 457 -7.87 8.02 -7.20
N PRO A 458 -8.36 8.21 -8.43
CA PRO A 458 -8.43 7.12 -9.40
C PRO A 458 -7.05 6.52 -9.71
N SER A 459 -7.00 5.20 -9.92
CA SER A 459 -5.74 4.46 -10.06
C SER A 459 -4.85 4.95 -11.19
N LEU A 460 -5.41 5.21 -12.38
CA LEU A 460 -4.62 5.68 -13.53
C LEU A 460 -3.95 7.04 -13.27
N ILE A 461 -4.65 7.98 -12.64
CA ILE A 461 -4.08 9.28 -12.24
C ILE A 461 -2.98 9.08 -11.20
N ARG A 462 -3.23 8.20 -10.22
CA ARG A 462 -2.29 7.91 -9.15
C ARG A 462 -0.96 7.38 -9.70
N LEU A 463 -1.02 6.36 -10.55
CA LEU A 463 0.15 5.73 -11.17
C LEU A 463 0.97 6.74 -11.98
N GLU A 464 0.30 7.63 -12.72
CA GLU A 464 0.99 8.67 -13.51
C GLU A 464 1.63 9.75 -12.63
N VAL A 465 0.95 10.20 -11.58
CA VAL A 465 1.54 11.12 -10.58
C VAL A 465 2.80 10.50 -9.96
N GLU A 466 2.74 9.23 -9.58
CA GLU A 466 3.89 8.51 -9.01
C GLU A 466 5.03 8.38 -10.01
N ARG A 467 4.75 7.99 -11.26
CA ARG A 467 5.75 7.87 -12.34
C ARG A 467 6.43 9.21 -12.62
N LEU A 468 5.65 10.28 -12.72
CA LEU A 468 6.16 11.63 -12.99
C LEU A 468 6.92 12.24 -11.81
N PHE A 469 6.62 11.83 -10.58
CA PHE A 469 7.42 12.19 -9.42
C PHE A 469 8.74 11.40 -9.36
N LYS A 470 8.71 10.08 -9.61
CA LYS A 470 9.92 9.24 -9.67
C LYS A 470 10.92 9.70 -10.75
N THR A 471 10.42 10.14 -11.90
CA THR A 471 11.24 10.66 -13.00
C THR A 471 11.69 12.11 -12.80
N GLY A 472 11.28 12.77 -11.70
CA GLY A 472 11.68 14.14 -11.35
C GLY A 472 10.95 15.25 -12.11
N LYS A 473 9.94 14.92 -12.93
CA LYS A 473 9.11 15.90 -13.66
C LYS A 473 8.23 16.72 -12.69
N LEU A 474 7.64 16.03 -11.71
CA LEU A 474 6.99 16.62 -10.55
C LEU A 474 8.04 16.85 -9.45
N LYS A 475 8.21 18.11 -9.04
CA LYS A 475 9.19 18.48 -8.00
C LYS A 475 8.63 18.26 -6.59
N PHE A 476 7.34 18.48 -6.42
CA PHE A 476 6.64 18.43 -5.15
C PHE A 476 5.44 17.50 -5.23
N LEU A 477 5.30 16.63 -4.23
CA LEU A 477 4.10 15.81 -4.05
C LEU A 477 3.55 16.00 -2.64
N VAL A 478 2.32 16.50 -2.53
CA VAL A 478 1.64 16.67 -1.25
C VAL A 478 0.72 15.48 -1.00
N CYS A 479 0.90 14.75 0.10
CA CYS A 479 0.17 13.49 0.31
C CYS A 479 -0.41 13.32 1.71
N THR A 480 -1.39 12.45 1.84
CA THR A 480 -1.95 12.02 3.15
C THR A 480 -1.42 10.66 3.59
N SER A 481 -1.87 10.15 4.75
CA SER A 481 -1.51 8.84 5.30
C SER A 481 -1.64 7.68 4.31
N THR A 482 -2.54 7.81 3.34
CA THR A 482 -2.76 6.80 2.30
C THR A 482 -1.55 6.53 1.40
N LEU A 483 -0.65 7.50 1.23
CA LEU A 483 0.61 7.27 0.49
C LEU A 483 1.65 6.55 1.36
N ILE A 484 1.51 6.58 2.68
CA ILE A 484 2.36 5.78 3.60
C ILE A 484 2.07 4.30 3.39
N GLU A 485 0.82 3.97 3.07
CA GLU A 485 0.31 2.59 2.98
C GLU A 485 0.30 2.11 1.52
N GLY A 486 1.34 1.39 1.10
CA GLY A 486 1.26 0.55 -0.11
C GLY A 486 1.44 1.27 -1.44
N VAL A 487 2.29 2.30 -1.48
CA VAL A 487 2.86 2.84 -2.73
C VAL A 487 4.37 2.83 -2.59
N ASN A 488 5.11 2.56 -3.66
CA ASN A 488 6.56 2.48 -3.65
C ASN A 488 7.20 3.76 -4.17
N LEU A 489 6.86 4.88 -3.53
CA LEU A 489 7.38 6.21 -3.87
C LEU A 489 8.58 6.58 -2.99
N SER A 490 9.73 6.82 -3.62
CA SER A 490 10.93 7.37 -2.99
C SER A 490 11.01 8.88 -3.18
N CYS A 491 11.57 9.57 -2.19
CA CYS A 491 11.81 11.00 -2.22
C CYS A 491 13.14 11.33 -1.53
N ARG A 492 13.69 12.51 -1.81
CA ARG A 492 14.89 13.01 -1.14
C ARG A 492 14.56 13.61 0.22
N THR A 493 13.48 14.38 0.26
CA THR A 493 13.09 15.16 1.43
C THR A 493 11.62 14.95 1.73
N ILE A 494 11.30 14.69 3.00
CA ILE A 494 9.93 14.71 3.53
C ILE A 494 9.77 15.95 4.41
N VAL A 495 8.68 16.69 4.24
CA VAL A 495 8.33 17.82 5.09
C VAL A 495 7.02 17.52 5.80
N VAL A 496 7.00 17.60 7.12
CA VAL A 496 5.87 17.15 7.94
C VAL A 496 5.67 18.02 9.18
N ARG A 497 4.41 18.15 9.61
CA ARG A 497 4.02 18.81 10.85
C ARG A 497 3.03 17.94 11.62
N GLY A 498 3.49 17.23 12.63
CA GLY A 498 2.65 16.43 13.53
C GLY A 498 1.69 15.50 12.78
N PRO A 499 2.22 14.49 12.06
CA PRO A 499 1.41 13.71 11.14
C PRO A 499 0.37 12.88 11.89
N ARG A 500 -0.84 12.83 11.33
CA ARG A 500 -2.00 12.12 11.88
C ARG A 500 -2.49 11.06 10.91
N LYS A 501 -2.94 9.92 11.44
CA LYS A 501 -3.72 8.94 10.69
C LYS A 501 -5.19 9.38 10.72
N GLY A 502 -5.70 9.82 9.57
CA GLY A 502 -6.99 10.50 9.48
C GLY A 502 -6.98 11.86 10.19
N LYS A 503 -8.15 12.37 10.57
CA LYS A 503 -8.29 13.75 11.08
C LYS A 503 -7.89 13.93 12.55
N LYS A 504 -7.87 12.88 13.36
CA LYS A 504 -7.78 13.00 14.83
C LYS A 504 -6.59 12.28 15.45
N THR A 505 -6.26 11.08 14.99
CA THR A 505 -5.28 10.21 15.66
C THR A 505 -3.85 10.57 15.26
N PRO A 506 -2.97 10.99 16.18
CA PRO A 506 -1.54 11.12 15.90
C PRO A 506 -0.97 9.81 15.35
N MET A 507 0.02 9.89 14.46
CA MET A 507 0.71 8.69 14.02
C MET A 507 1.50 8.06 15.15
N GLU A 508 1.39 6.74 15.26
CA GLU A 508 2.28 5.95 16.11
C GLU A 508 3.71 6.00 15.55
N PRO A 509 4.75 5.77 16.39
CA PRO A 509 6.15 5.77 15.93
C PRO A 509 6.40 4.90 14.70
N GLN A 510 5.71 3.76 14.59
CA GLN A 510 5.80 2.85 13.44
C GLN A 510 5.32 3.50 12.13
N ASP A 511 4.19 4.21 12.14
CA ASP A 511 3.63 4.84 10.95
C ASP A 511 4.53 6.00 10.51
N PHE A 512 5.09 6.73 11.47
CA PHE A 512 6.08 7.77 11.20
C PHE A 512 7.35 7.22 10.54
N TRP A 513 7.89 6.09 11.02
CA TRP A 513 9.10 5.51 10.42
C TRP A 513 8.83 4.80 9.10
N ASN A 514 7.62 4.29 8.86
CA ASN A 514 7.18 3.83 7.55
C ASN A 514 7.11 4.99 6.54
N LEU A 515 6.66 6.18 6.97
CA LEU A 515 6.74 7.40 6.16
C LEU A 515 8.20 7.83 5.95
N ALA A 516 8.98 7.95 7.02
CA ALA A 516 10.37 8.41 6.98
C ALA A 516 11.27 7.51 6.14
N GLY A 517 11.00 6.19 6.09
CA GLY A 517 11.71 5.23 5.24
C GLY A 517 11.53 5.46 3.74
N ARG A 518 10.65 6.38 3.33
CA ARG A 518 10.48 6.84 1.94
C ARG A 518 11.46 7.96 1.59
N ALA A 519 12.01 8.63 2.60
CA ALA A 519 13.10 9.58 2.43
C ALA A 519 14.40 8.80 2.28
N GLY A 520 14.99 8.87 1.09
CA GLY A 520 16.17 8.11 0.72
C GLY A 520 15.83 6.65 0.41
N ARG A 521 16.15 6.19 -0.80
CA ARG A 521 15.90 4.82 -1.23
C ARG A 521 17.16 4.16 -1.75
N TRP A 522 17.30 2.88 -1.44
CA TRP A 522 18.48 2.10 -1.78
C TRP A 522 18.67 1.96 -3.28
N GLY A 523 19.72 2.60 -3.79
CA GLY A 523 20.04 2.70 -5.22
C GLY A 523 19.59 3.99 -5.89
N ASP A 524 18.77 4.81 -5.23
CA ASP A 524 18.30 6.09 -5.78
C ASP A 524 18.97 7.28 -5.08
N GLU A 525 19.17 7.18 -3.76
CA GLU A 525 19.74 8.24 -2.92
C GLU A 525 20.70 7.66 -1.87
N PHE A 526 21.73 8.44 -1.50
CA PHE A 526 22.68 8.04 -0.45
C PHE A 526 22.12 8.22 0.97
N GLN A 527 21.23 9.20 1.15
CA GLN A 527 20.55 9.50 2.40
C GLN A 527 19.22 10.22 2.09
N GLY A 528 18.34 10.32 3.08
CA GLY A 528 17.09 11.07 2.99
C GLY A 528 16.89 11.99 4.19
N ASN A 529 16.15 13.08 4.00
CA ASN A 529 15.93 14.11 5.02
C ASN A 529 14.46 14.21 5.40
N ILE A 530 14.17 14.32 6.70
CA ILE A 530 12.82 14.51 7.23
C ILE A 530 12.82 15.82 8.03
N ILE A 531 12.08 16.80 7.52
CA ILE A 531 11.93 18.13 8.11
C ILE A 531 10.66 18.15 8.96
N CYS A 532 10.83 18.10 10.28
CA CYS A 532 9.76 18.18 11.26
C CYS A 532 9.52 19.62 11.70
N ILE A 533 8.40 20.21 11.28
CA ILE A 533 8.02 21.59 11.58
C ILE A 533 7.33 21.64 12.95
N ASP A 534 7.62 22.71 13.71
CA ASP A 534 7.00 23.00 15.00
C ASP A 534 7.17 21.83 15.99
N ALA A 535 8.33 21.17 16.01
CA ALA A 535 8.60 19.97 16.83
C ALA A 535 8.40 20.15 18.35
N SER A 536 8.34 21.41 18.82
CA SER A 536 8.08 21.78 20.22
C SER A 536 6.60 22.05 20.52
N ASP A 537 5.72 22.02 19.52
CA ASP A 537 4.27 22.17 19.71
C ASP A 537 3.68 20.83 20.17
N GLU A 538 3.39 20.70 21.46
CA GLU A 538 2.80 19.49 22.08
C GLU A 538 1.44 19.10 21.48
N LYS A 539 0.71 20.03 20.83
CA LYS A 539 -0.53 19.68 20.13
C LYS A 539 -0.25 18.97 18.80
N ALA A 540 0.85 19.33 18.14
CA ALA A 540 1.28 18.71 16.89
C ALA A 540 2.08 17.42 17.16
N TRP A 541 2.95 17.45 18.17
CA TRP A 541 3.85 16.36 18.55
C TRP A 541 3.68 16.01 20.04
N PRO A 542 2.62 15.29 20.43
CA PRO A 542 2.31 15.02 21.84
C PRO A 542 3.44 14.29 22.59
N SER A 543 4.18 13.45 21.90
CA SER A 543 5.33 12.69 22.41
C SER A 543 6.67 13.16 21.82
N GLY A 544 6.70 14.35 21.21
CA GLY A 544 7.83 14.83 20.42
C GLY A 544 7.98 14.11 19.08
N VAL A 545 9.10 14.34 18.38
CA VAL A 545 9.40 13.63 17.13
C VAL A 545 9.77 12.18 17.44
N PRO A 546 9.07 11.17 16.90
CA PRO A 546 9.29 9.77 17.27
C PRO A 546 10.75 9.30 17.10
N GLN A 547 11.25 8.53 18.06
CA GLN A 547 12.50 7.79 17.92
C GLN A 547 12.28 6.52 17.09
N ARG A 548 13.35 6.01 16.45
CA ARG A 548 13.23 4.76 15.68
C ARG A 548 13.21 3.57 16.61
N THR A 549 12.01 3.06 16.84
CA THR A 549 11.77 1.83 17.59
C THR A 549 11.15 0.79 16.68
N ARG A 550 11.52 -0.47 16.88
CA ARG A 550 10.78 -1.60 16.32
C ARG A 550 9.51 -1.77 17.13
N TYR A 551 8.48 -2.37 16.54
CA TYR A 551 7.21 -2.63 17.22
C TYR A 551 6.83 -4.10 17.15
N PRO A 552 6.12 -4.63 18.15
CA PRO A 552 5.59 -5.98 18.09
C PRO A 552 4.34 -6.03 17.19
N ILE A 553 4.27 -7.02 16.32
CA ILE A 553 3.04 -7.43 15.64
C ILE A 553 2.10 -8.01 16.70
N ARG A 554 0.86 -7.53 16.68
CA ARG A 554 -0.26 -8.11 17.43
C ARG A 554 -1.40 -8.35 16.46
N ARG A 555 -1.93 -9.56 16.42
CA ARG A 555 -3.13 -9.84 15.61
C ARG A 555 -4.34 -9.19 16.25
N GLU A 556 -5.30 -8.79 15.41
CA GLU A 556 -6.57 -8.28 15.92
C GLU A 556 -7.33 -9.36 16.70
N THR A 557 -7.34 -10.60 16.20
CA THR A 557 -7.97 -11.74 16.88
C THR A 557 -7.43 -11.90 18.30
N ASP A 558 -6.11 -11.82 18.48
CA ASP A 558 -5.48 -12.01 19.79
C ASP A 558 -5.79 -10.82 20.72
N THR A 559 -5.84 -9.62 20.15
CA THR A 559 -6.20 -8.40 20.89
C THR A 559 -7.64 -8.49 21.38
N ALA A 560 -8.58 -8.92 20.55
CA ALA A 560 -9.96 -9.14 20.96
C ALA A 560 -10.10 -10.30 21.96
N LEU A 561 -9.40 -11.42 21.74
CA LEU A 561 -9.40 -12.58 22.65
C LEU A 561 -8.80 -12.27 24.02
N SER A 562 -7.87 -11.30 24.12
CA SER A 562 -7.34 -10.82 25.40
C SER A 562 -8.41 -10.15 26.27
N LYS A 563 -9.50 -9.68 25.66
CA LYS A 563 -10.69 -9.11 26.31
C LYS A 563 -11.86 -10.10 26.26
N LEU A 564 -11.59 -11.35 26.65
CA LEU A 564 -12.49 -12.49 26.51
C LEU A 564 -13.91 -12.23 27.03
N GLU A 565 -14.04 -11.61 28.22
CA GLU A 565 -15.33 -11.36 28.84
C GLU A 565 -16.17 -10.36 28.05
N GLU A 566 -15.55 -9.27 27.58
CA GLU A 566 -16.21 -8.26 26.74
C GLU A 566 -16.63 -8.85 25.39
N LEU A 567 -15.76 -9.65 24.77
CA LEU A 567 -16.05 -10.31 23.49
C LEU A 567 -17.17 -11.34 23.63
N ALA A 568 -17.15 -12.17 24.67
CA ALA A 568 -18.21 -13.15 24.92
C ALA A 568 -19.55 -12.46 25.19
N ALA A 569 -19.57 -11.41 26.00
CA ALA A 569 -20.76 -10.60 26.24
C ALA A 569 -21.27 -9.93 24.95
N TYR A 570 -20.36 -9.43 24.11
CA TYR A 570 -20.70 -8.85 22.81
C TYR A 570 -21.36 -9.88 21.88
N ILE A 571 -20.83 -11.10 21.81
CA ILE A 571 -21.39 -12.20 21.00
C ILE A 571 -22.78 -12.60 21.52
N GLU A 572 -22.97 -12.69 22.85
CA GLU A 572 -24.26 -13.07 23.46
C GLU A 572 -25.34 -11.97 23.31
N GLN A 573 -24.98 -10.68 23.44
CA GLN A 573 -25.95 -9.57 23.47
C GLN A 573 -26.17 -8.90 22.11
N ARG A 574 -25.12 -8.87 21.27
CA ARG A 574 -24.99 -8.18 19.98
C ARG A 574 -25.86 -6.92 19.83
N PRO A 575 -25.49 -5.81 20.48
CA PRO A 575 -26.25 -4.57 20.42
C PRO A 575 -26.27 -3.99 19.00
N LEU A 576 -27.45 -3.52 18.56
CA LEU A 576 -27.68 -2.84 17.26
C LEU A 576 -27.42 -1.31 17.32
N GLY A 577 -26.87 -0.80 18.42
CA GLY A 577 -26.88 0.63 18.77
C GLY A 577 -25.60 1.44 18.48
N VAL A 578 -25.74 2.77 18.57
CA VAL A 578 -24.72 3.80 18.29
C VAL A 578 -23.95 4.24 19.56
N ASP A 579 -24.35 3.74 20.74
CA ASP A 579 -23.87 4.24 22.06
C ASP A 579 -22.60 3.54 22.60
N LEU A 580 -21.94 2.72 21.78
CA LEU A 580 -20.66 2.08 22.11
C LEU A 580 -19.55 2.68 21.26
N ASP A 581 -18.29 2.63 21.74
CA ASP A 581 -17.13 3.11 20.97
C ASP A 581 -17.13 2.45 19.57
N PRO A 582 -17.35 3.22 18.48
CA PRO A 582 -17.48 2.66 17.15
C PRO A 582 -16.25 1.86 16.70
N ALA A 583 -15.06 2.17 17.21
CA ALA A 583 -13.84 1.43 16.89
C ALA A 583 -13.84 0.05 17.57
N GLN A 584 -14.19 0.00 18.85
CA GLN A 584 -14.27 -1.24 19.61
C GLN A 584 -15.40 -2.16 19.12
N VAL A 585 -16.56 -1.60 18.80
CA VAL A 585 -17.68 -2.35 18.19
C VAL A 585 -17.25 -2.97 16.86
N ARG A 586 -16.54 -2.22 16.01
CA ARG A 586 -16.07 -2.74 14.73
C ARG A 586 -15.09 -3.89 14.89
N ALA A 587 -14.14 -3.78 15.80
CA ALA A 587 -13.19 -4.86 16.11
C ALA A 587 -13.90 -6.14 16.57
N PHE A 588 -14.77 -6.05 17.58
CA PHE A 588 -15.51 -7.20 18.11
C PHE A 588 -16.52 -7.77 17.12
N GLU A 589 -17.16 -6.95 16.30
CA GLU A 589 -18.06 -7.42 15.24
C GLU A 589 -17.30 -8.28 14.21
N GLN A 590 -16.10 -7.85 13.80
CA GLN A 590 -15.30 -8.60 12.83
C GLN A 590 -14.78 -9.92 13.40
N VAL A 591 -14.21 -9.88 14.60
CA VAL A 591 -13.73 -11.10 15.28
C VAL A 591 -14.91 -12.02 15.62
N GLY A 592 -16.02 -11.49 16.11
CA GLY A 592 -17.24 -12.25 16.42
C GLY A 592 -17.83 -12.93 15.18
N ALA A 593 -17.91 -12.23 14.04
CA ALA A 593 -18.35 -12.81 12.77
C ALA A 593 -17.44 -13.98 12.31
N TYR A 594 -16.13 -13.79 12.42
CA TYR A 594 -15.14 -14.82 12.14
C TYR A 594 -15.31 -16.05 13.04
N LEU A 595 -15.35 -15.86 14.37
CA LEU A 595 -15.49 -16.94 15.35
C LEU A 595 -16.82 -17.69 15.18
N THR A 596 -17.91 -16.98 14.92
CA THR A 596 -19.22 -17.59 14.68
C THR A 596 -19.19 -18.46 13.42
N THR A 597 -18.56 -17.99 12.34
CA THR A 597 -18.42 -18.74 11.10
C THR A 597 -17.57 -19.99 11.30
N ALA A 598 -16.42 -19.87 11.98
CA ALA A 598 -15.56 -21.01 12.29
C ALA A 598 -16.30 -22.07 13.16
N PHE A 599 -17.00 -21.63 14.21
CA PHE A 599 -17.74 -22.51 15.09
C PHE A 599 -18.92 -23.20 14.40
N ILE A 600 -19.68 -22.51 13.56
CA ILE A 600 -20.80 -23.11 12.82
C ILE A 600 -20.30 -24.16 11.82
N ARG A 601 -19.18 -23.89 11.13
CA ARG A 601 -18.57 -24.81 10.16
C ARG A 601 -18.03 -26.07 10.83
N ASP A 602 -17.21 -25.91 11.86
CA ASP A 602 -16.43 -27.01 12.42
C ASP A 602 -17.06 -27.61 13.70
N ARG A 603 -18.13 -26.99 14.22
CA ARG A 603 -18.78 -27.29 15.52
C ARG A 603 -17.84 -27.21 16.73
N SER A 604 -16.64 -26.69 16.53
CA SER A 604 -15.63 -26.44 17.55
C SER A 604 -14.63 -25.43 17.03
N LEU A 605 -14.03 -24.65 17.93
CA LEU A 605 -12.90 -23.79 17.63
C LEU A 605 -11.55 -24.52 17.78
N MET A 606 -11.52 -25.68 18.43
CA MET A 606 -10.28 -26.42 18.75
C MET A 606 -9.48 -26.86 17.52
N GLY A 607 -10.16 -27.08 16.39
CA GLY A 607 -9.53 -27.46 15.13
C GLY A 607 -8.91 -26.29 14.36
N ALA A 608 -9.13 -25.05 14.79
CA ALA A 608 -8.61 -23.88 14.09
C ALA A 608 -7.09 -23.73 14.32
N PRO A 609 -6.30 -23.31 13.31
CA PRO A 609 -4.85 -23.19 13.44
C PRO A 609 -4.38 -22.30 14.60
N TRP A 610 -5.15 -21.25 14.92
CA TRP A 610 -4.85 -20.33 16.02
C TRP A 610 -5.26 -20.85 17.40
N ALA A 611 -6.05 -21.92 17.49
CA ALA A 611 -6.59 -22.43 18.76
C ALA A 611 -5.50 -22.84 19.74
N LYS A 612 -4.40 -23.42 19.23
CA LYS A 612 -3.21 -23.78 20.02
C LYS A 612 -2.54 -22.61 20.75
N ARG A 613 -2.86 -21.37 20.37
CA ARG A 613 -2.34 -20.13 20.98
C ARG A 613 -3.19 -19.68 22.18
N GLN A 614 -4.32 -20.34 22.43
CA GLN A 614 -5.25 -19.99 23.51
C GLN A 614 -5.34 -21.12 24.55
N PRO A 615 -5.50 -20.78 25.84
CA PRO A 615 -5.83 -21.75 26.86
C PRO A 615 -7.14 -22.48 26.54
N VAL A 616 -7.17 -23.79 26.75
CA VAL A 616 -8.37 -24.62 26.51
C VAL A 616 -9.60 -24.09 27.26
N ALA A 617 -9.42 -23.58 28.48
CA ALA A 617 -10.50 -22.97 29.25
C ALA A 617 -11.13 -21.75 28.56
N ASN A 618 -10.31 -20.90 27.89
CA ASN A 618 -10.79 -19.75 27.15
C ASN A 618 -11.59 -20.18 25.92
N LEU A 619 -11.11 -21.20 25.20
CA LEU A 619 -11.79 -21.77 24.05
C LEU A 619 -13.15 -22.36 24.44
N GLN A 620 -13.22 -23.15 25.52
CA GLN A 620 -14.47 -23.69 26.03
C GLN A 620 -15.46 -22.59 26.43
N ARG A 621 -14.97 -21.50 27.03
CA ARG A 621 -15.83 -20.36 27.40
C ARG A 621 -16.40 -19.66 26.16
N LEU A 622 -15.60 -19.47 25.12
CA LEU A 622 -16.05 -18.92 23.84
C LEU A 622 -17.04 -19.84 23.14
N GLU A 623 -16.75 -21.14 23.08
CA GLU A 623 -17.67 -22.14 22.51
C GLU A 623 -19.01 -22.14 23.25
N GLN A 624 -19.04 -21.96 24.57
CA GLN A 624 -20.30 -21.81 25.32
C GLN A 624 -21.07 -20.55 24.91
N ALA A 625 -20.40 -19.40 24.77
CA ALA A 625 -21.03 -18.15 24.34
C ALA A 625 -21.57 -18.27 22.91
N LEU A 626 -20.76 -18.84 22.00
CA LEU A 626 -21.13 -19.09 20.62
C LEU A 626 -22.28 -20.09 20.52
N ALA A 627 -22.25 -21.19 21.27
CA ALA A 627 -23.32 -22.18 21.31
C ALA A 627 -24.65 -21.54 21.72
N LYS A 628 -24.66 -20.66 22.73
CA LYS A 628 -25.86 -19.90 23.12
C LYS A 628 -26.31 -18.92 22.04
N ALA A 629 -25.38 -18.15 21.47
CA ALA A 629 -25.69 -17.12 20.48
C ALA A 629 -26.12 -17.70 19.12
N THR A 630 -25.81 -18.97 18.86
CA THR A 630 -26.15 -19.67 17.61
C THR A 630 -27.32 -20.65 17.76
N VAL A 631 -27.99 -20.70 18.92
CA VAL A 631 -29.22 -21.50 19.08
C VAL A 631 -30.29 -20.98 18.12
N GLY A 632 -30.87 -21.89 17.34
CA GLY A 632 -31.94 -21.54 16.38
C GLY A 632 -31.46 -20.81 15.14
N LEU A 633 -30.15 -20.80 14.86
CA LEU A 633 -29.59 -20.23 13.65
C LEU A 633 -29.89 -21.13 12.45
N ASP A 634 -30.72 -20.62 11.54
CA ASP A 634 -31.14 -21.31 10.31
C ASP A 634 -30.30 -20.88 9.09
N VAL A 635 -29.58 -19.76 9.16
CA VAL A 635 -28.68 -19.33 8.08
C VAL A 635 -27.64 -20.41 7.80
N ALA A 636 -27.46 -20.73 6.52
CA ALA A 636 -26.57 -21.80 6.12
C ALA A 636 -25.09 -21.48 6.43
N ALA A 637 -24.34 -22.49 6.88
CA ALA A 637 -22.95 -22.34 7.32
C ALA A 637 -22.01 -21.76 6.25
N ASP A 638 -22.27 -22.09 4.99
CA ASP A 638 -21.56 -21.60 3.81
C ASP A 638 -21.76 -20.09 3.58
N THR A 639 -22.89 -19.52 4.01
CA THR A 639 -23.17 -18.09 3.90
C THR A 639 -22.13 -17.25 4.65
N GLY A 640 -21.69 -17.71 5.83
CA GLY A 640 -20.64 -17.04 6.60
C GLY A 640 -19.28 -17.09 5.91
N ALA A 641 -18.93 -18.24 5.32
CA ALA A 641 -17.68 -18.41 4.59
C ALA A 641 -17.64 -17.58 3.29
N ARG A 642 -18.80 -17.37 2.65
CA ARG A 642 -18.94 -16.52 1.46
C ARG A 642 -18.88 -15.02 1.79
N ASN A 643 -19.24 -14.62 3.01
CA ASN A 643 -19.36 -13.22 3.41
C ASN A 643 -18.46 -12.90 4.63
N PRO A 644 -17.12 -12.93 4.46
CA PRO A 644 -16.18 -12.76 5.57
C PRO A 644 -16.39 -11.44 6.32
N GLY A 645 -16.44 -11.57 7.65
CA GLY A 645 -16.65 -10.49 8.62
C GLY A 645 -18.04 -9.82 8.56
N VAL A 646 -19.03 -10.47 7.94
CA VAL A 646 -20.45 -10.18 8.16
C VAL A 646 -20.99 -11.19 9.18
N SER A 647 -21.61 -10.72 10.26
CA SER A 647 -22.07 -11.60 11.34
C SER A 647 -23.24 -12.49 10.93
N LEU A 648 -23.11 -13.81 11.12
CA LEU A 648 -24.18 -14.78 10.90
C LEU A 648 -25.42 -14.50 11.76
N ILE A 649 -25.25 -13.97 12.98
CA ILE A 649 -26.38 -13.57 13.85
C ILE A 649 -27.17 -12.42 13.22
N GLY A 650 -26.47 -11.49 12.55
CA GLY A 650 -27.13 -10.39 11.82
C GLY A 650 -27.87 -10.87 10.59
N LEU A 651 -27.26 -11.82 9.87
CA LEU A 651 -27.88 -12.47 8.72
C LEU A 651 -29.11 -13.30 9.13
N GLN A 652 -29.11 -13.89 10.32
CA GLN A 652 -30.27 -14.59 10.87
C GLN A 652 -31.46 -13.63 11.08
N ARG A 653 -31.23 -12.45 11.66
CA ARG A 653 -32.29 -11.42 11.79
C ARG A 653 -32.80 -10.95 10.44
N LEU A 654 -31.92 -10.84 9.45
CA LEU A 654 -32.32 -10.51 8.08
C LEU A 654 -33.17 -11.62 7.44
N LEU A 655 -32.83 -12.90 7.68
CA LEU A 655 -33.63 -14.05 7.24
C LEU A 655 -35.02 -14.06 7.88
N GLU A 656 -35.11 -13.76 9.17
CA GLU A 656 -36.39 -13.61 9.90
C GLU A 656 -37.23 -12.46 9.36
N PHE A 657 -36.60 -11.33 9.02
CA PHE A 657 -37.26 -10.22 8.34
C PHE A 657 -37.82 -10.66 6.98
N PHE A 658 -37.07 -11.41 6.16
CA PHE A 658 -37.58 -11.92 4.88
C PHE A 658 -38.76 -12.88 5.07
N ARG A 659 -38.69 -13.80 6.04
CA ARG A 659 -39.79 -14.74 6.35
C ARG A 659 -41.05 -14.07 6.86
N SER A 660 -40.93 -12.92 7.52
CA SER A 660 -42.05 -12.14 8.06
C SER A 660 -42.46 -10.99 7.15
N TYR A 661 -41.85 -10.86 5.98
CA TYR A 661 -42.13 -9.77 5.05
C TYR A 661 -43.57 -9.89 4.53
N PRO A 662 -44.41 -8.84 4.68
CA PRO A 662 -45.84 -8.94 4.37
C PRO A 662 -46.16 -8.83 2.87
N GLY A 663 -45.19 -8.37 2.06
CA GLY A 663 -45.35 -8.19 0.61
C GLY A 663 -44.87 -9.40 -0.20
N PRO A 664 -44.97 -9.31 -1.54
CA PRO A 664 -44.44 -10.34 -2.43
C PRO A 664 -42.91 -10.46 -2.30
N PRO A 665 -42.32 -11.68 -2.40
CA PRO A 665 -40.87 -11.88 -2.29
C PRO A 665 -40.08 -11.15 -3.39
N GLU A 666 -40.70 -10.87 -4.53
CA GLU A 666 -40.17 -10.03 -5.61
C GLU A 666 -39.75 -8.65 -5.08
N ASP A 667 -40.40 -8.15 -4.02
CA ASP A 667 -40.06 -6.85 -3.46
C ASP A 667 -38.73 -6.82 -2.69
N LEU A 668 -38.20 -8.00 -2.40
CA LEU A 668 -36.94 -8.19 -1.71
C LEU A 668 -35.76 -8.27 -2.67
N LEU A 669 -36.01 -8.55 -3.95
CA LEU A 669 -34.96 -8.73 -4.95
C LEU A 669 -34.18 -7.44 -5.22
N PRO A 670 -32.85 -7.52 -5.46
CA PRO A 670 -32.17 -6.44 -6.16
C PRO A 670 -32.76 -6.32 -7.56
N ALA A 671 -33.01 -5.09 -8.02
CA ALA A 671 -33.41 -4.89 -9.40
C ALA A 671 -32.17 -4.75 -10.31
N PRO A 672 -32.28 -5.18 -11.59
CA PRO A 672 -31.28 -4.86 -12.61
C PRO A 672 -31.00 -3.37 -12.64
N SER A 673 -29.75 -3.00 -12.95
CA SER A 673 -29.33 -1.60 -12.86
C SER A 673 -30.16 -0.70 -13.78
N GLU A 674 -30.61 -1.26 -14.90
CA GLU A 674 -31.38 -0.62 -15.97
C GLU A 674 -32.83 -0.32 -15.58
N SER A 675 -33.35 -0.96 -14.53
CA SER A 675 -34.74 -0.82 -14.10
C SER A 675 -35.04 0.55 -13.48
N ASP A 676 -36.27 1.03 -13.66
CA ASP A 676 -36.76 2.30 -13.11
C ASP A 676 -36.86 2.27 -11.57
N ASP A 677 -37.14 1.10 -10.98
CA ASP A 677 -37.26 0.91 -9.53
C ASP A 677 -35.93 0.61 -8.82
N ALA A 678 -34.81 0.48 -9.56
CA ALA A 678 -33.51 0.06 -9.00
C ALA A 678 -32.99 0.97 -7.89
N TYR A 679 -33.24 2.27 -8.01
CA TYR A 679 -32.87 3.25 -6.99
C TYR A 679 -33.59 2.98 -5.65
N ASP A 680 -34.90 2.72 -5.69
CA ASP A 680 -35.71 2.46 -4.50
C ASP A 680 -35.35 1.10 -3.91
N ARG A 681 -35.14 0.07 -4.76
CA ARG A 681 -34.69 -1.26 -4.34
C ARG A 681 -33.38 -1.20 -3.56
N PHE A 682 -32.36 -0.52 -4.08
CA PHE A 682 -31.08 -0.40 -3.38
C PHE A 682 -31.16 0.44 -2.10
N SER A 683 -32.01 1.47 -2.07
CA SER A 683 -32.26 2.26 -0.85
C SER A 683 -32.90 1.40 0.23
N ASN A 684 -33.94 0.65 -0.11
CA ASN A 684 -34.60 -0.28 0.80
C ASN A 684 -33.65 -1.38 1.29
N MET A 685 -32.77 -1.90 0.42
CA MET A 685 -31.73 -2.85 0.84
C MET A 685 -30.79 -2.25 1.89
N MET A 686 -30.28 -1.04 1.68
CA MET A 686 -29.40 -0.37 2.65
C MET A 686 -30.09 -0.13 4.00
N GLU A 687 -31.37 0.24 3.99
CA GLU A 687 -32.18 0.40 5.20
C GLU A 687 -32.35 -0.93 5.94
N ARG A 688 -32.76 -1.99 5.23
CA ARG A 688 -32.90 -3.34 5.80
C ARG A 688 -31.58 -3.87 6.38
N ILE A 689 -30.44 -3.60 5.72
CA ILE A 689 -29.11 -3.96 6.23
C ILE A 689 -28.80 -3.21 7.52
N ASN A 690 -29.05 -1.90 7.55
CA ASN A 690 -28.83 -1.09 8.76
C ASN A 690 -29.70 -1.57 9.93
N ASP A 691 -30.95 -1.96 9.66
CA ASP A 691 -31.91 -2.30 10.72
C ASP A 691 -31.73 -3.75 11.25
N ASN A 692 -31.29 -4.69 10.40
CA ASN A 692 -31.23 -6.11 10.77
C ASN A 692 -29.80 -6.65 10.94
N VAL A 693 -28.87 -6.23 10.07
CA VAL A 693 -27.50 -6.77 10.03
C VAL A 693 -26.57 -5.93 10.90
N LEU A 694 -26.20 -4.74 10.42
CA LEU A 694 -25.30 -3.80 11.10
C LEU A 694 -25.50 -2.40 10.52
N THR A 695 -25.57 -1.39 11.40
CA THR A 695 -25.71 0.01 11.01
C THR A 695 -24.43 0.57 10.40
N VAL A 696 -24.27 0.45 9.08
CA VAL A 696 -23.05 0.81 8.33
C VAL A 696 -23.23 1.95 7.33
N PHE A 697 -24.43 2.12 6.78
CA PHE A 697 -24.74 3.21 5.85
C PHE A 697 -25.18 4.44 6.65
N LEU A 698 -24.20 5.15 7.21
CA LEU A 698 -24.40 6.28 8.11
C LEU A 698 -23.87 7.60 7.55
N PRO A 699 -24.53 8.73 7.88
CA PRO A 699 -25.84 8.80 8.55
C PRO A 699 -26.98 8.32 7.63
N LYS A 700 -28.10 7.83 8.20
CA LYS A 700 -29.25 7.32 7.42
C LYS A 700 -29.77 8.33 6.38
N THR A 701 -29.65 9.63 6.67
CA THR A 701 -30.04 10.71 5.75
C THR A 701 -29.26 10.74 4.43
N LEU A 702 -28.11 10.05 4.35
CA LEU A 702 -27.32 9.93 3.12
C LEU A 702 -27.61 8.66 2.32
N ILE A 703 -28.48 7.75 2.78
CA ILE A 703 -28.85 6.53 2.03
C ILE A 703 -29.29 6.86 0.60
N PRO A 704 -30.18 7.85 0.35
CA PRO A 704 -30.52 8.29 -1.01
C PRO A 704 -29.30 8.55 -1.90
N LEU A 705 -28.30 9.24 -1.37
CA LEU A 705 -27.09 9.59 -2.11
C LEU A 705 -26.16 8.38 -2.31
N HIS A 706 -26.07 7.51 -1.29
CA HIS A 706 -25.33 6.26 -1.39
C HIS A 706 -25.93 5.35 -2.47
N SER A 707 -27.25 5.12 -2.45
CA SER A 707 -27.98 4.33 -3.46
C SER A 707 -27.78 4.87 -4.87
N LEU A 708 -27.90 6.19 -5.04
CA LEU A 708 -27.69 6.83 -6.34
C LEU A 708 -26.25 6.60 -6.84
N THR A 709 -25.26 6.73 -5.96
CA THR A 709 -23.84 6.54 -6.32
C THR A 709 -23.55 5.08 -6.67
N VAL A 710 -24.07 4.14 -5.89
CA VAL A 710 -23.97 2.69 -6.15
C VAL A 710 -24.61 2.33 -7.50
N LEU A 711 -25.82 2.83 -7.77
CA LEU A 711 -26.53 2.59 -9.02
C LEU A 711 -25.77 3.14 -10.23
N GLN A 712 -25.29 4.39 -10.16
CA GLN A 712 -24.52 4.99 -11.24
C GLN A 712 -23.19 4.26 -11.48
N TRP A 713 -22.55 3.82 -10.40
CA TRP A 713 -21.31 3.03 -10.47
C TRP A 713 -21.53 1.68 -11.16
N LEU A 714 -22.64 0.99 -10.82
CA LEU A 714 -23.04 -0.28 -11.41
C LEU A 714 -23.42 -0.14 -12.90
N LYS A 715 -24.09 0.95 -13.28
CA LYS A 715 -24.39 1.34 -14.68
C LYS A 715 -23.14 1.65 -15.53
N GLY A 716 -21.93 1.49 -14.98
CA GLY A 716 -20.69 1.80 -15.69
C GLY A 716 -20.47 3.30 -15.95
N PHE A 717 -21.18 4.21 -15.25
CA PHE A 717 -20.99 5.64 -15.49
C PHE A 717 -19.54 6.06 -15.20
N SER A 718 -19.02 6.93 -16.06
CA SER A 718 -17.72 7.55 -15.88
C SER A 718 -17.71 8.50 -14.68
N LEU A 719 -16.58 8.59 -13.99
CA LEU A 719 -16.38 9.52 -12.86
C LEU A 719 -16.78 10.96 -13.18
N PRO A 720 -16.43 11.53 -14.36
CA PRO A 720 -16.86 12.87 -14.76
C PRO A 720 -18.37 13.01 -14.81
N THR A 721 -19.08 11.96 -15.25
CA THR A 721 -20.54 11.97 -15.34
C THR A 721 -21.17 11.96 -13.95
N ILE A 722 -20.70 11.09 -13.05
CA ILE A 722 -21.18 11.02 -11.65
C ILE A 722 -20.95 12.37 -10.94
N ILE A 723 -19.73 12.90 -11.03
CA ILE A 723 -19.34 14.18 -10.40
C ILE A 723 -20.18 15.33 -10.96
N ARG A 724 -20.29 15.46 -12.29
CA ARG A 724 -21.04 16.52 -12.96
C ARG A 724 -22.51 16.50 -12.56
N LYS A 725 -23.18 15.33 -12.61
CA LYS A 725 -24.59 15.21 -12.20
C LYS A 725 -24.80 15.65 -10.77
N ARG A 726 -23.89 15.31 -9.86
CA ARG A 726 -23.95 15.74 -8.45
C ARG A 726 -23.75 17.25 -8.30
N ILE A 727 -22.79 17.84 -9.01
CA ILE A 727 -22.57 19.30 -9.01
C ILE A 727 -23.80 20.03 -9.54
N GLU A 728 -24.34 19.62 -10.69
CA GLU A 728 -25.53 20.23 -11.30
C GLU A 728 -26.75 20.17 -10.37
N TYR A 729 -26.97 19.03 -9.70
CA TYR A 729 -28.04 18.88 -8.71
C TYR A 729 -27.88 19.85 -7.54
N LEU A 730 -26.69 19.92 -6.94
CA LEU A 730 -26.43 20.80 -5.80
C LEU A 730 -26.46 22.28 -6.20
N GLN A 731 -26.02 22.63 -7.41
CA GLN A 731 -26.11 24.00 -7.92
C GLN A 731 -27.56 24.45 -8.11
N ARG A 732 -28.43 23.56 -8.61
CA ARG A 732 -29.88 23.86 -8.74
C ARG A 732 -30.56 24.06 -7.38
N ARG A 733 -30.11 23.34 -6.34
CA ARG A 733 -30.71 23.38 -5.00
C ARG A 733 -30.16 24.50 -4.14
N ASP A 734 -28.84 24.68 -4.14
CA ASP A 734 -28.10 25.48 -3.16
C ASP A 734 -27.37 26.70 -3.78
N GLY A 735 -27.33 26.83 -5.12
CA GLY A 735 -26.67 27.93 -5.82
C GLY A 735 -25.16 27.71 -6.01
N GLU A 736 -24.33 28.53 -5.37
CA GLU A 736 -22.86 28.39 -5.46
C GLU A 736 -22.38 27.24 -4.56
N VAL A 737 -21.50 26.38 -5.09
CA VAL A 737 -21.08 25.15 -4.41
C VAL A 737 -19.57 24.97 -4.42
N ASP A 738 -19.02 24.39 -3.35
CA ASP A 738 -17.62 23.95 -3.29
C ASP A 738 -17.41 22.73 -4.22
N THR A 739 -17.01 23.02 -5.46
CA THR A 739 -16.73 22.00 -6.48
C THR A 739 -15.63 21.04 -6.03
N ALA A 740 -14.57 21.52 -5.38
CA ALA A 740 -13.47 20.67 -4.95
C ALA A 740 -13.91 19.72 -3.83
N GLY A 741 -14.71 20.21 -2.88
CA GLY A 741 -15.36 19.39 -1.85
C GLY A 741 -16.26 18.32 -2.44
N ILE A 742 -17.09 18.66 -3.43
CA ILE A 742 -17.98 17.69 -4.09
C ILE A 742 -17.18 16.60 -4.80
N ILE A 743 -16.11 16.95 -5.52
CA ILE A 743 -15.24 15.96 -6.18
C ILE A 743 -14.65 15.00 -5.15
N ARG A 744 -14.01 15.51 -4.09
CA ARG A 744 -13.42 14.68 -3.03
C ARG A 744 -14.44 13.76 -2.37
N ASN A 745 -15.60 14.29 -2.00
CA ASN A 745 -16.67 13.53 -1.35
C ASN A 745 -17.30 12.47 -2.28
N THR A 746 -17.27 12.70 -3.59
CA THR A 746 -17.76 11.71 -4.58
C THR A 746 -16.77 10.57 -4.72
N LEU A 747 -15.48 10.87 -4.85
CA LEU A 747 -14.41 9.87 -4.86
C LEU A 747 -14.40 9.03 -3.58
N GLU A 748 -14.57 9.66 -2.42
CA GLU A 748 -14.69 8.96 -1.13
C GLU A 748 -15.92 8.04 -1.06
N MET A 749 -17.07 8.48 -1.56
CA MET A 749 -18.28 7.65 -1.56
C MET A 749 -18.18 6.46 -2.51
N ILE A 750 -17.51 6.63 -3.65
CA ILE A 750 -17.26 5.52 -4.58
C ILE A 750 -16.39 4.46 -3.91
N GLU A 751 -15.23 4.84 -3.37
CA GLU A 751 -14.32 3.87 -2.74
C GLU A 751 -14.90 3.28 -1.45
N GLY A 752 -15.45 4.10 -0.56
CA GLY A 752 -15.92 3.69 0.76
C GLY A 752 -17.29 3.00 0.73
N THR A 753 -18.19 3.41 -0.16
CA THR A 753 -19.55 2.83 -0.25
C THR A 753 -19.65 1.87 -1.43
N ALA A 754 -19.55 2.37 -2.65
CA ALA A 754 -19.86 1.57 -3.85
C ALA A 754 -18.89 0.40 -4.06
N ARG A 755 -17.64 0.54 -3.64
CA ARG A 755 -16.60 -0.47 -3.81
C ARG A 755 -16.19 -1.20 -2.52
N PHE A 756 -16.76 -0.88 -1.36
CA PHE A 756 -16.37 -1.52 -0.10
C PHE A 756 -17.59 -1.98 0.71
N LEU A 757 -18.45 -1.07 1.15
CA LEU A 757 -19.65 -1.45 1.92
C LEU A 757 -20.68 -2.19 1.05
N ALA A 758 -21.00 -1.67 -0.13
CA ALA A 758 -22.03 -2.25 -0.98
C ALA A 758 -21.69 -3.68 -1.46
N PRO A 759 -20.50 -3.97 -2.04
CA PRO A 759 -20.16 -5.34 -2.44
C PRO A 759 -20.27 -6.33 -1.28
N ARG A 760 -19.82 -5.93 -0.09
CA ARG A 760 -19.82 -6.76 1.11
C ARG A 760 -21.22 -7.08 1.62
N TYR A 761 -22.03 -6.05 1.86
CA TYR A 761 -23.34 -6.24 2.49
C TYR A 761 -24.44 -6.60 1.48
N PHE A 762 -24.32 -6.21 0.21
CA PHE A 762 -25.28 -6.62 -0.82
C PHE A 762 -25.10 -8.09 -1.18
N SER A 763 -23.87 -8.59 -1.27
CA SER A 763 -23.63 -10.03 -1.46
C SER A 763 -24.23 -10.84 -0.31
N ALA A 764 -24.00 -10.41 0.93
CA ALA A 764 -24.55 -11.09 2.10
C ALA A 764 -26.09 -11.05 2.14
N TYR A 765 -26.69 -9.92 1.74
CA TYR A 765 -28.15 -9.79 1.60
C TYR A 765 -28.70 -10.76 0.55
N VAL A 766 -28.09 -10.81 -0.63
CA VAL A 766 -28.51 -11.69 -1.74
C VAL A 766 -28.35 -13.16 -1.37
N ASP A 767 -27.28 -13.53 -0.68
CA ASP A 767 -27.07 -14.92 -0.25
C ASP A 767 -28.16 -15.40 0.72
N VAL A 768 -28.52 -14.57 1.70
CA VAL A 768 -29.61 -14.87 2.65
C VAL A 768 -30.97 -14.87 1.94
N LEU A 769 -31.18 -13.95 0.99
CA LEU A 769 -32.40 -13.91 0.20
C LEU A 769 -32.55 -15.17 -0.65
N ASN A 770 -31.49 -15.60 -1.33
CA ASN A 770 -31.47 -16.83 -2.11
C ASN A 770 -31.77 -18.06 -1.25
N GLN A 771 -31.28 -18.10 0.00
CA GLN A 771 -31.66 -19.14 0.95
C GLN A 771 -33.16 -19.10 1.27
N HIS A 772 -33.73 -17.92 1.50
CA HIS A 772 -35.17 -17.77 1.77
C HIS A 772 -36.02 -18.19 0.57
N LEU A 773 -35.66 -17.75 -0.64
CA LEU A 773 -36.37 -18.06 -1.88
C LEU A 773 -36.41 -19.57 -2.14
N LYS A 774 -35.30 -20.28 -1.94
CA LYS A 774 -35.24 -21.75 -1.97
C LYS A 774 -36.20 -22.39 -0.98
N ALA A 775 -36.31 -21.84 0.23
CA ALA A 775 -37.19 -22.38 1.27
C ALA A 775 -38.69 -22.19 1.01
N ILE A 776 -39.05 -21.28 0.10
CA ILE A 776 -40.45 -21.03 -0.32
C ILE A 776 -40.71 -21.51 -1.76
N ASP A 777 -39.85 -22.37 -2.31
CA ASP A 777 -39.93 -22.91 -3.68
C ASP A 777 -39.99 -21.84 -4.78
N ARG A 778 -39.31 -20.69 -4.57
CA ARG A 778 -39.20 -19.58 -5.54
C ARG A 778 -37.79 -19.45 -6.12
N GLU A 779 -37.18 -20.57 -6.45
CA GLU A 779 -35.86 -20.60 -7.11
C GLU A 779 -35.86 -19.94 -8.49
N ASP A 780 -37.04 -19.79 -9.11
CA ASP A 780 -37.26 -19.05 -10.36
C ASP A 780 -36.83 -17.59 -10.29
N LEU A 781 -36.79 -17.01 -9.09
CA LEU A 781 -36.39 -15.61 -8.86
C LEU A 781 -34.88 -15.43 -8.64
N ILE A 782 -34.11 -16.52 -8.56
CA ILE A 782 -32.67 -16.45 -8.31
C ILE A 782 -31.95 -16.22 -9.62
N ASP A 783 -31.38 -15.03 -9.77
CA ASP A 783 -30.45 -14.74 -10.86
C ASP A 783 -29.07 -15.35 -10.53
N SER A 784 -28.73 -16.42 -11.26
CA SER A 784 -27.46 -17.13 -11.09
C SER A 784 -26.30 -16.52 -11.88
N ASP A 785 -26.59 -15.61 -12.81
CA ASP A 785 -25.60 -14.94 -13.65
C ASP A 785 -25.12 -13.61 -13.03
N LEU A 786 -25.89 -13.03 -12.09
CA LEU A 786 -25.55 -11.78 -11.40
C LEU A 786 -24.76 -12.00 -10.08
N ASP A 787 -23.43 -11.95 -10.16
CA ASP A 787 -22.59 -11.74 -8.97
C ASP A 787 -22.50 -10.24 -8.65
N ILE A 788 -23.43 -9.75 -7.83
CA ILE A 788 -23.51 -8.33 -7.44
C ILE A 788 -22.24 -7.83 -6.74
N GLY A 789 -21.52 -8.73 -6.03
CA GLY A 789 -20.29 -8.39 -5.33
C GLY A 789 -19.16 -8.06 -6.31
N VAL A 790 -18.94 -8.94 -7.29
CA VAL A 790 -17.98 -8.72 -8.39
C VAL A 790 -18.40 -7.51 -9.24
N ALA A 791 -19.68 -7.43 -9.60
CA ALA A 791 -20.21 -6.33 -10.40
C ALA A 791 -19.97 -4.97 -9.73
N LEU A 792 -20.16 -4.85 -8.41
CA LEU A 792 -19.90 -3.61 -7.66
C LEU A 792 -18.41 -3.35 -7.41
N GLU A 793 -17.60 -4.37 -7.13
CA GLU A 793 -16.14 -4.25 -6.92
C GLU A 793 -15.46 -3.54 -8.10
N PHE A 794 -15.87 -3.92 -9.31
CA PHE A 794 -15.37 -3.39 -10.57
C PHE A 794 -16.25 -2.30 -11.16
N GLY A 795 -17.51 -2.21 -10.72
CA GLY A 795 -18.61 -1.37 -11.22
C GLY A 795 -18.81 -1.58 -12.71
N VAL A 796 -19.05 -2.83 -13.07
CA VAL A 796 -19.24 -3.30 -14.43
C VAL A 796 -20.52 -4.11 -14.51
N SER A 797 -21.41 -3.74 -15.42
CA SER A 797 -22.62 -4.51 -15.77
C SER A 797 -22.57 -5.10 -17.17
N SER A 798 -21.75 -4.58 -18.09
CA SER A 798 -21.62 -5.09 -19.46
C SER A 798 -20.44 -6.04 -19.63
N VAL A 799 -20.59 -7.01 -20.54
CA VAL A 799 -19.51 -7.97 -20.87
C VAL A 799 -18.34 -7.23 -21.49
N THR A 800 -18.59 -6.26 -22.37
CA THR A 800 -17.54 -5.46 -23.04
C THR A 800 -16.64 -4.75 -22.02
N LEU A 801 -17.23 -4.03 -21.08
CA LEU A 801 -16.44 -3.29 -20.09
C LEU A 801 -15.65 -4.26 -19.18
N ARG A 802 -16.23 -5.43 -18.88
CA ARG A 802 -15.56 -6.48 -18.11
C ARG A 802 -14.37 -7.03 -18.89
N SER A 803 -14.55 -7.37 -20.16
CA SER A 803 -13.51 -7.88 -21.03
C SER A 803 -12.36 -6.89 -21.23
N LEU A 804 -12.64 -5.59 -21.36
CA LEU A 804 -11.59 -4.57 -21.39
C LEU A 804 -10.76 -4.52 -20.11
N MET A 805 -11.40 -4.66 -18.94
CA MET A 805 -10.67 -4.76 -17.67
C MET A 805 -9.92 -6.08 -17.54
N GLU A 806 -10.47 -7.19 -18.03
CA GLU A 806 -9.80 -8.51 -18.08
C GLU A 806 -8.57 -8.53 -18.99
N LEU A 807 -8.52 -7.64 -19.99
CA LEU A 807 -7.32 -7.40 -20.80
C LEU A 807 -6.21 -6.66 -20.02
N GLY A 808 -6.52 -6.11 -18.85
CA GLY A 808 -5.56 -5.43 -17.97
C GLY A 808 -5.65 -3.90 -18.00
N MET A 809 -6.72 -3.34 -18.60
CA MET A 809 -6.96 -1.90 -18.57
C MET A 809 -7.47 -1.42 -17.21
N SER A 810 -7.07 -0.22 -16.81
CA SER A 810 -7.69 0.51 -15.71
C SER A 810 -9.17 0.76 -15.99
N ARG A 811 -10.00 0.89 -14.94
CA ARG A 811 -11.41 1.27 -15.11
C ARG A 811 -11.56 2.59 -15.89
N ILE A 812 -10.67 3.57 -15.67
CA ILE A 812 -10.71 4.84 -16.41
C ILE A 812 -10.56 4.58 -17.91
N GLY A 813 -9.52 3.84 -18.30
CA GLY A 813 -9.27 3.53 -19.70
C GLY A 813 -10.38 2.67 -20.30
N ALA A 814 -10.82 1.64 -19.58
CA ALA A 814 -11.89 0.74 -20.01
C ALA A 814 -13.22 1.48 -20.21
N VAL A 815 -13.63 2.35 -19.28
CA VAL A 815 -14.86 3.15 -19.43
C VAL A 815 -14.72 4.18 -20.56
N ALA A 816 -13.57 4.84 -20.69
CA ALA A 816 -13.34 5.80 -21.76
C ALA A 816 -13.39 5.15 -23.16
N LEU A 817 -12.90 3.92 -23.29
CA LEU A 817 -13.01 3.13 -24.51
C LEU A 817 -14.43 2.58 -24.70
N TYR A 818 -15.09 2.13 -23.62
CA TYR A 818 -16.46 1.65 -23.68
C TYR A 818 -17.46 2.73 -24.13
N GLU A 819 -17.30 3.98 -23.72
CA GLU A 819 -18.14 5.10 -24.17
C GLU A 819 -18.12 5.35 -25.69
N ILE A 820 -17.13 4.82 -26.41
CA ILE A 820 -17.02 4.89 -27.89
C ILE A 820 -17.30 3.55 -28.58
N VAL A 821 -17.48 2.48 -27.83
CA VAL A 821 -17.88 1.15 -28.34
C VAL A 821 -19.39 1.07 -28.30
N ALA A 822 -20.02 0.74 -29.44
CA ALA A 822 -21.48 0.71 -29.53
C ALA A 822 -22.12 -0.58 -28.99
N VAL A 823 -21.32 -1.61 -28.73
CA VAL A 823 -21.75 -2.98 -28.44
C VAL A 823 -21.40 -3.32 -26.99
N ASP A 824 -22.33 -3.92 -26.26
CA ASP A 824 -22.20 -4.19 -24.82
C ASP A 824 -21.77 -5.63 -24.50
N ASP A 825 -21.74 -6.53 -25.47
CA ASP A 825 -21.48 -7.96 -25.33
C ASP A 825 -20.16 -8.48 -25.95
N LEU A 826 -19.19 -7.60 -26.25
CA LEU A 826 -17.88 -8.00 -26.78
C LEU A 826 -17.05 -8.75 -25.74
N ASP A 827 -16.58 -9.94 -26.11
CA ASP A 827 -15.60 -10.71 -25.32
C ASP A 827 -14.16 -10.15 -25.47
N GLU A 828 -13.18 -10.76 -24.79
CA GLU A 828 -11.78 -10.31 -24.85
C GLU A 828 -11.22 -10.29 -26.28
N ALA A 829 -11.55 -11.28 -27.10
CA ALA A 829 -11.03 -11.40 -28.47
C ALA A 829 -11.66 -10.34 -29.39
N ALA A 830 -12.97 -10.13 -29.27
CA ALA A 830 -13.71 -9.12 -30.00
C ALA A 830 -13.28 -7.70 -29.58
N CYS A 831 -13.00 -7.47 -28.30
CA CYS A 831 -12.41 -6.21 -27.82
C CYS A 831 -11.04 -5.95 -28.46
N ILE A 832 -10.15 -6.96 -28.50
CA ILE A 832 -8.85 -6.84 -29.18
C ILE A 832 -9.05 -6.49 -30.65
N GLN A 833 -9.91 -7.21 -31.36
CA GLN A 833 -10.17 -6.99 -32.78
C GLN A 833 -10.70 -5.58 -33.03
N TRP A 834 -11.64 -5.10 -32.21
CA TRP A 834 -12.20 -3.76 -32.33
C TRP A 834 -11.13 -2.67 -32.24
N VAL A 835 -10.14 -2.83 -31.36
CA VAL A 835 -9.01 -1.92 -31.19
C VAL A 835 -8.02 -2.04 -32.36
N VAL A 836 -7.72 -3.27 -32.83
CA VAL A 836 -6.85 -3.52 -33.99
C VAL A 836 -7.39 -2.84 -35.24
N ASP A 837 -8.69 -2.99 -35.53
CA ASP A 837 -9.36 -2.37 -36.68
C ASP A 837 -9.26 -0.84 -36.71
N ARG A 838 -8.98 -0.23 -35.55
CA ARG A 838 -8.96 1.23 -35.35
C ARG A 838 -7.60 1.75 -34.90
N ARG A 839 -6.52 0.95 -35.00
CA ARG A 839 -5.20 1.31 -34.41
C ARG A 839 -4.70 2.69 -34.86
N ASP A 840 -4.90 3.01 -36.15
CA ASP A 840 -4.41 4.25 -36.77
C ASP A 840 -5.26 5.47 -36.43
N GLN A 841 -6.47 5.24 -35.90
CA GLN A 841 -7.41 6.28 -35.52
C GLN A 841 -7.35 6.62 -34.03
N LEU A 842 -6.69 5.79 -33.20
CA LEU A 842 -6.69 5.94 -31.73
C LEU A 842 -6.29 7.34 -31.25
N ASP A 843 -5.29 7.97 -31.88
CA ASP A 843 -4.85 9.33 -31.50
C ASP A 843 -5.86 10.42 -31.91
N ALA A 844 -6.74 10.16 -32.88
CA ALA A 844 -7.73 11.11 -33.40
C ALA A 844 -9.10 11.03 -32.69
N ILE A 845 -9.34 9.99 -31.87
CA ILE A 845 -10.64 9.71 -31.24
C ILE A 845 -10.92 10.64 -30.03
N GLY A 846 -9.95 11.47 -29.63
CA GLY A 846 -10.13 12.46 -28.56
C GLY A 846 -9.95 11.91 -27.14
N LEU A 847 -9.58 10.64 -27.01
CA LEU A 847 -9.17 10.03 -25.75
C LEU A 847 -7.91 10.74 -25.20
N PRO A 848 -7.73 10.81 -23.86
CA PRO A 848 -6.48 11.27 -23.29
C PRO A 848 -5.30 10.43 -23.80
N SER A 849 -4.17 11.07 -24.10
CA SER A 849 -2.94 10.43 -24.59
C SER A 849 -2.48 9.28 -23.69
N ILE A 850 -2.67 9.40 -22.38
CA ILE A 850 -2.36 8.36 -21.39
C ILE A 850 -3.29 7.13 -21.53
N VAL A 851 -4.58 7.34 -21.81
CA VAL A 851 -5.51 6.23 -22.08
C VAL A 851 -5.15 5.53 -23.39
N VAL A 852 -4.78 6.30 -24.42
CA VAL A 852 -4.30 5.72 -25.69
C VAL A 852 -3.04 4.88 -25.47
N ARG A 853 -2.10 5.34 -24.64
CA ARG A 853 -0.92 4.56 -24.25
C ARG A 853 -1.31 3.27 -23.55
N GLU A 854 -2.23 3.33 -22.59
CA GLU A 854 -2.74 2.15 -21.87
C GLU A 854 -3.38 1.13 -22.84
N VAL A 855 -4.21 1.58 -23.78
CA VAL A 855 -4.82 0.73 -24.83
C VAL A 855 -3.73 0.03 -25.65
N ARG A 856 -2.70 0.78 -26.07
CA ARG A 856 -1.57 0.23 -26.85
C ARG A 856 -0.80 -0.83 -26.05
N GLU A 857 -0.47 -0.53 -24.80
CA GLU A 857 0.33 -1.42 -23.95
C GLU A 857 -0.42 -2.68 -23.54
N LYS A 858 -1.71 -2.57 -23.19
CA LYS A 858 -2.48 -3.67 -22.57
C LYS A 858 -3.29 -4.49 -23.58
N VAL A 859 -3.80 -3.85 -24.64
CA VAL A 859 -4.67 -4.51 -25.62
C VAL A 859 -3.89 -4.88 -26.88
N LEU A 860 -3.21 -3.93 -27.53
CA LEU A 860 -2.53 -4.20 -28.81
C LEU A 860 -1.32 -5.12 -28.66
N THR A 861 -0.57 -5.04 -27.56
CA THR A 861 0.55 -5.98 -27.30
C THR A 861 0.08 -7.43 -27.25
N LYS A 862 -1.14 -7.70 -26.74
CA LYS A 862 -1.71 -9.06 -26.69
C LYS A 862 -2.14 -9.57 -28.08
N ALA A 863 -2.43 -8.69 -29.03
CA ALA A 863 -2.69 -9.08 -30.41
C ALA A 863 -1.40 -9.61 -31.07
N LEU A 864 -0.28 -8.91 -30.86
CA LEU A 864 1.03 -9.26 -31.43
C LEU A 864 1.65 -10.55 -30.85
N LEU A 865 1.21 -11.00 -29.67
CA LEU A 865 1.63 -12.27 -29.07
C LEU A 865 0.81 -13.48 -29.56
N LYS A 866 -0.31 -13.24 -30.25
CA LYS A 866 -1.19 -14.28 -30.81
C LYS A 866 -1.00 -14.48 -32.32
N GLU A 867 -0.33 -13.56 -33.00
CA GLU A 867 0.21 -13.70 -34.36
C GLU A 867 1.59 -14.37 -34.31
#